data_AF-V4SSI1-F1
#
_entry.id   AF-V4SSI1-F1
#
_cell.length_a   1.000
_cell.length_b   1.000
_cell.length_c   1.000
_cell.angle_alpha   90.00
_cell.angle_beta   90.00
_cell.angle_gamma   90.00
#
_symmetry.space_group_name_H-M   'P 1'
#
loop_
_entity.id
_entity.type
_entity.pdbx_description
1 polymer ?
#
loop_
_entity_poly.entity_id
_entity_poly.type
_entity_poly.pdbx_seq_one_letter_code
_entity_poly.pdbx_strand_id
1 'polypeptide(L)'
;MEEVFESLKCRQGGLSTEAAEQRLSIFGYNKLEEKRESKILKFLGFMWNPLSWVMEAAAVMAIVLANGGGKPPEWQDFIGITTLLLTNSTVCYVLENNAGAASAALMAHLAPQAKVLRDGKWKEEDAAILVPGDVISVKLGDIVPADARLLEGDPLTIDQSALTGESIPVSKGPGDCVHSGSTCKQGEIQAVVIATGVHTFLGRAVHLVDTTNHVGHFQKILTAVGKYCICSIALGLILEIIVMYAVQHREYRTGLDNLLVLLIGGIPIAMPTVLSVTMAIGSKRLSRQGVITKRISAIVDMAGMDVLCCDKTGTLTLNKLTVDKNLIEIFAKGVDADTVVLMAARASQVENLDVIDAAIVGMLADPKKARADIQEVHFLPFDPTGKRTALTYIDSEGKMHRVTKGAPEQILNLVHNKSEIGRRINAVIDKFAERGLRSLAVAYQEVPDGSKESSGSPWQFIGLIPLFDPPRHDSAETIRRALSLGLSVKMITGDQLAIAKETGRRLGMGTNMYPSSALLGQDRDESIVALPVDELIEKADGFAGVFPEHKYEIVKHLQTRNHICGMIGNGVNDAPALKKADIGIAVADATDAARSAADIVLTEPGLNVIITAVLNSRAIFQRMRNYTIYAVSITIHIGFGFRLLALIWQFNFPPFMVLIIAILNDGAIIITISKDRVRPSPHPERWNLTEVFVTGSILGGYLAMMTVIFFWTAYRTDFFPRTFGISSLNKKDVDDWRKLASAVYLQVSSISQAHLFVTRARSWSYVECPVLFLALAFFVAQLTATLIAVYATWSFATIEGIGWGWAGVIWLYNIIFYIPLDFIKFFIRYVLSRNFWDLVFEQRIAFTTKRDFGKEERERLWAQAQRTLHGLHPHDSNMFSVRSSYGQLSRMAEEARRRAEIARLRELHTLKGHVESLIRLKGLDIDPIQQSYSV
;
A
#
# COMPACT_ATOMS: atom_id res chain seq x y z
N MET A 1 -5.72 -32.68 35.09
CA MET A 1 -4.36 -32.22 34.73
C MET A 1 -3.39 -33.38 34.68
N GLU A 2 -3.27 -34.17 35.75
CA GLU A 2 -2.44 -35.38 35.79
C GLU A 2 -2.78 -36.37 34.66
N GLU A 3 -4.07 -36.60 34.39
CA GLU A 3 -4.54 -37.45 33.27
C GLU A 3 -4.07 -36.97 31.88
N VAL A 4 -3.87 -35.65 31.71
CA VAL A 4 -3.40 -35.05 30.45
C VAL A 4 -1.88 -35.23 30.32
N PHE A 5 -1.15 -35.08 31.43
CA PHE A 5 0.29 -35.36 31.48
C PHE A 5 0.59 -36.85 31.25
N GLU A 6 -0.22 -37.75 31.80
CA GLU A 6 -0.10 -39.20 31.59
C GLU A 6 -0.44 -39.61 30.15
N SER A 7 -1.56 -39.11 29.60
CA SER A 7 -1.98 -39.45 28.24
C SER A 7 -1.04 -38.91 27.16
N LEU A 8 -0.55 -37.68 27.30
CA LEU A 8 0.41 -37.06 26.36
C LEU A 8 1.88 -37.37 26.70
N LYS A 9 2.15 -38.15 27.76
CA LYS A 9 3.48 -38.49 28.29
C LYS A 9 4.39 -37.25 28.39
N CYS A 10 3.88 -36.16 28.94
CA CYS A 10 4.63 -34.90 29.11
C CYS A 10 4.91 -34.61 30.59
N ARG A 11 5.92 -33.78 30.86
CA ARG A 11 6.31 -33.34 32.21
C ARG A 11 5.98 -31.86 32.39
N GLN A 12 5.81 -31.42 33.63
CA GLN A 12 5.63 -30.00 33.98
C GLN A 12 6.81 -29.12 33.49
N GLY A 13 8.02 -29.67 33.41
CA GLY A 13 9.21 -28.98 32.88
C GLY A 13 9.33 -28.94 31.34
N GLY A 14 8.28 -29.32 30.61
CA GLY A 14 8.28 -29.38 29.15
C GLY A 14 8.85 -30.67 28.57
N LEU A 15 8.93 -30.73 27.24
CA LEU A 15 9.51 -31.85 26.48
C LEU A 15 11.04 -31.68 26.31
N SER A 16 11.75 -32.79 26.07
CA SER A 16 13.13 -32.71 25.58
C SER A 16 13.16 -32.43 24.08
N THR A 17 14.22 -31.79 23.60
CA THR A 17 14.35 -31.46 22.16
C THR A 17 14.27 -32.72 21.27
N GLU A 18 14.89 -33.83 21.67
CA GLU A 18 14.83 -35.11 20.94
C GLU A 18 13.41 -35.70 20.87
N ALA A 19 12.65 -35.62 21.98
CA ALA A 19 11.27 -36.10 22.02
C ALA A 19 10.35 -35.27 21.13
N ALA A 20 10.61 -33.96 21.04
CA ALA A 20 9.88 -33.07 20.14
C ALA A 20 10.13 -33.42 18.67
N GLU A 21 11.39 -33.65 18.26
CA GLU A 21 11.72 -34.07 16.88
C GLU A 21 11.11 -35.42 16.51
N GLN A 22 11.14 -36.40 17.42
CA GLN A 22 10.47 -37.69 17.19
C GLN A 22 8.97 -37.52 16.98
N ARG A 23 8.29 -36.72 17.82
CA ARG A 23 6.85 -36.44 17.66
C ARG A 23 6.55 -35.67 16.38
N LEU A 24 7.42 -34.76 15.97
CA LEU A 24 7.29 -34.02 14.72
C LEU A 24 7.33 -34.97 13.51
N SER A 25 8.15 -36.02 13.56
CA SER A 25 8.19 -37.04 12.50
C SER A 25 6.92 -37.90 12.43
N ILE A 26 6.21 -38.07 13.56
CA ILE A 26 5.00 -38.90 13.67
C ILE A 26 3.74 -38.11 13.34
N PHE A 27 3.58 -36.93 13.95
CA PHE A 27 2.38 -36.09 13.83
C PHE A 27 2.47 -35.09 12.67
N GLY A 28 3.67 -34.85 12.13
CA GLY A 28 3.90 -33.84 11.12
C GLY A 28 3.99 -32.42 11.69
N TYR A 29 4.14 -31.46 10.79
CA TYR A 29 4.22 -30.04 11.14
C TYR A 29 2.85 -29.49 11.53
N ASN A 30 2.82 -28.54 12.46
CA ASN A 30 1.64 -27.75 12.81
C ASN A 30 1.35 -26.69 11.72
N LYS A 31 1.06 -27.17 10.52
CA LYS A 31 0.59 -26.38 9.38
C LYS A 31 -0.65 -27.05 8.79
N LEU A 32 -1.54 -26.25 8.23
CA LEU A 32 -2.61 -26.78 7.39
C LEU A 32 -1.97 -27.40 6.15
N GLU A 33 -2.56 -28.48 5.63
CA GLU A 33 -2.07 -29.10 4.40
C GLU A 33 -2.13 -28.09 3.25
N GLU A 34 -0.97 -27.63 2.81
CA GLU A 34 -0.86 -26.88 1.57
C GLU A 34 -1.20 -27.83 0.42
N LYS A 35 -2.25 -27.52 -0.36
CA LYS A 35 -2.52 -28.20 -1.62
C LYS A 35 -1.28 -28.08 -2.50
N ARG A 36 -0.52 -29.17 -2.61
CA ARG A 36 0.61 -29.26 -3.53
C ARG A 36 0.06 -29.36 -4.95
N GLU A 37 -0.15 -28.22 -5.58
CA GLU A 37 -0.37 -28.20 -7.02
C GLU A 37 0.89 -28.76 -7.70
N SER A 38 0.70 -29.76 -8.57
CA SER A 38 1.81 -30.26 -9.35
C SER A 38 2.34 -29.13 -10.23
N LYS A 39 3.67 -29.02 -10.34
CA LYS A 39 4.34 -28.00 -11.16
C LYS A 39 3.85 -28.01 -12.61
N ILE A 40 3.48 -29.19 -13.12
CA ILE A 40 2.96 -29.41 -14.47
C ILE A 40 1.51 -28.89 -14.60
N LEU A 41 0.64 -29.18 -13.64
CA LEU A 41 -0.73 -28.64 -13.62
C LEU A 41 -0.72 -27.11 -13.53
N LYS A 42 0.17 -26.55 -12.71
CA LYS A 42 0.34 -25.09 -12.62
C LYS A 42 0.82 -24.49 -13.95
N PHE A 43 1.75 -25.15 -14.63
CA PHE A 43 2.19 -24.76 -15.98
C PHE A 43 1.05 -24.80 -17.00
N LEU A 44 0.25 -25.87 -17.02
CA LEU A 44 -0.93 -26.01 -17.87
C LEU A 44 -2.02 -24.98 -17.55
N GLY A 45 -2.15 -24.60 -16.27
CA GLY A 45 -3.06 -23.54 -15.84
C GLY A 45 -2.75 -22.19 -16.50
N PHE A 46 -1.48 -21.87 -16.74
CA PHE A 46 -1.10 -20.65 -17.48
C PHE A 46 -1.50 -20.68 -18.95
N MET A 47 -1.58 -21.86 -19.54
CA MET A 47 -2.10 -22.03 -20.91
C MET A 47 -3.61 -21.83 -20.97
N TRP A 48 -4.34 -21.99 -19.85
CA TRP A 48 -5.81 -21.99 -19.80
C TRP A 48 -6.42 -20.65 -19.37
N ASN A 49 -5.84 -19.54 -19.82
CA ASN A 49 -6.40 -18.20 -19.61
C ASN A 49 -7.42 -17.84 -20.70
N PRO A 50 -8.43 -16.98 -20.43
CA PRO A 50 -9.42 -16.59 -21.45
C PRO A 50 -8.83 -16.01 -22.74
N LEU A 51 -7.69 -15.30 -22.65
CA LEU A 51 -6.95 -14.80 -23.81
C LEU A 51 -6.30 -15.92 -24.61
N SER A 52 -5.80 -16.96 -23.93
CA SER A 52 -5.20 -18.14 -24.56
C SER A 52 -6.24 -18.99 -25.27
N TRP A 53 -7.48 -19.09 -24.77
CA TRP A 53 -8.57 -19.81 -25.47
C TRP A 53 -8.86 -19.23 -26.84
N VAL A 54 -8.82 -17.90 -26.97
CA VAL A 54 -9.04 -17.25 -28.26
C VAL A 54 -7.88 -17.54 -29.22
N MET A 55 -6.65 -17.62 -28.71
CA MET A 55 -5.47 -17.99 -29.50
C MET A 55 -5.46 -19.47 -29.88
N GLU A 56 -5.92 -20.36 -29.01
CA GLU A 56 -6.12 -21.77 -29.31
C GLU A 56 -7.20 -21.95 -30.38
N ALA A 57 -8.31 -21.20 -30.27
CA ALA A 57 -9.32 -21.14 -31.31
C ALA A 57 -8.73 -20.64 -32.64
N ALA A 58 -7.84 -19.64 -32.62
CA ALA A 58 -7.13 -19.15 -33.81
C ALA A 58 -6.19 -20.23 -34.41
N ALA A 59 -5.49 -20.99 -33.57
CA ALA A 59 -4.64 -22.09 -34.01
C ALA A 59 -5.46 -23.23 -34.66
N VAL A 60 -6.59 -23.60 -34.05
CA VAL A 60 -7.53 -24.58 -34.61
C VAL A 60 -8.14 -24.05 -35.91
N MET A 61 -8.47 -22.76 -35.97
CA MET A 61 -8.99 -22.09 -37.16
C MET A 61 -8.02 -22.24 -38.35
N ALA A 62 -6.71 -22.07 -38.10
CA ALA A 62 -5.66 -22.23 -39.13
C ALA A 62 -5.57 -23.66 -39.71
N ILE A 63 -5.90 -24.70 -38.94
CA ILE A 63 -5.91 -26.09 -39.43
C ILE A 63 -7.24 -26.43 -40.11
N VAL A 64 -8.35 -26.23 -39.41
CA VAL A 64 -9.67 -26.76 -39.82
C VAL A 64 -10.17 -26.09 -41.09
N LEU A 65 -9.90 -24.79 -41.24
CA LEU A 65 -10.43 -24.00 -42.35
C LEU A 65 -9.46 -23.89 -43.54
N ALA A 66 -8.23 -24.40 -43.39
CA ALA A 66 -7.26 -24.53 -44.49
C ALA A 66 -7.49 -25.77 -45.38
N ASN A 67 -8.42 -26.66 -45.00
CA ASN A 67 -8.78 -27.87 -45.77
C ASN A 67 -9.59 -27.60 -47.05
N GLY A 68 -9.74 -26.34 -47.48
CA GLY A 68 -10.37 -25.94 -48.74
C GLY A 68 -9.38 -25.37 -49.77
N GLY A 69 -9.53 -25.76 -51.04
CA GLY A 69 -8.92 -25.05 -52.18
C GLY A 69 -7.59 -25.58 -52.74
N GLY A 70 -7.19 -26.83 -52.46
CA GLY A 70 -6.06 -27.49 -53.17
C GLY A 70 -4.64 -27.01 -52.81
N LYS A 71 -4.46 -26.15 -51.80
CA LYS A 71 -3.16 -25.81 -51.19
C LYS A 71 -2.98 -26.56 -49.87
N PRO A 72 -1.74 -26.91 -49.47
CA PRO A 72 -1.51 -27.58 -48.20
C PRO A 72 -2.01 -26.74 -47.01
N PRO A 73 -2.44 -27.39 -45.92
CA PRO A 73 -2.77 -26.71 -44.66
C PRO A 73 -1.57 -25.92 -44.13
N GLU A 74 -1.84 -24.76 -43.53
CA GLU A 74 -0.83 -23.84 -42.96
C GLU A 74 -0.32 -24.35 -41.60
N TRP A 75 0.30 -25.52 -41.62
CA TRP A 75 0.93 -26.13 -40.44
C TRP A 75 1.93 -25.21 -39.75
N GLN A 76 2.56 -24.32 -40.51
CA GLN A 76 3.56 -23.40 -40.00
C GLN A 76 2.96 -22.33 -39.08
N ASP A 77 1.77 -21.80 -39.41
CA ASP A 77 1.08 -20.84 -38.56
C ASP A 77 0.54 -21.51 -37.30
N PHE A 78 0.02 -22.74 -37.41
CA PHE A 78 -0.36 -23.52 -36.23
C PHE A 78 0.83 -23.80 -35.29
N ILE A 79 1.93 -24.31 -35.83
CA ILE A 79 3.16 -24.56 -35.06
C ILE A 79 3.69 -23.24 -34.48
N GLY A 80 3.63 -22.16 -35.24
CA GLY A 80 4.05 -20.83 -34.81
C GLY A 80 3.23 -20.30 -33.62
N ILE A 81 1.91 -20.32 -33.71
CA ILE A 81 1.00 -19.91 -32.62
C ILE A 81 1.22 -20.77 -31.39
N THR A 82 1.33 -22.10 -31.57
CA THR A 82 1.55 -23.04 -30.47
C THR A 82 2.90 -22.78 -29.80
N THR A 83 3.95 -22.50 -30.57
CA THR A 83 5.28 -22.14 -30.07
C THR A 83 5.26 -20.81 -29.32
N LEU A 84 4.53 -19.81 -29.80
CA LEU A 84 4.33 -18.54 -29.10
C LEU A 84 3.64 -18.78 -27.74
N LEU A 85 2.55 -19.55 -27.72
CA LEU A 85 1.82 -19.88 -26.49
C LEU A 85 2.70 -20.64 -25.48
N LEU A 86 3.48 -21.61 -25.94
CA LEU A 86 4.41 -22.37 -25.11
C LEU A 86 5.54 -21.48 -24.56
N THR A 87 6.13 -20.64 -25.41
CA THR A 87 7.21 -19.72 -25.01
C THR A 87 6.69 -18.72 -23.99
N ASN A 88 5.54 -18.09 -24.26
CA ASN A 88 4.91 -17.17 -23.31
C ASN A 88 4.61 -17.89 -21.99
N SER A 89 3.96 -19.05 -22.02
CA SER A 89 3.64 -19.83 -20.81
C SER A 89 4.88 -20.24 -20.01
N THR A 90 5.98 -20.57 -20.68
CA THR A 90 7.27 -20.88 -20.04
C THR A 90 7.84 -19.65 -19.33
N VAL A 91 7.84 -18.50 -20.00
CA VAL A 91 8.29 -17.24 -19.39
C VAL A 91 7.40 -16.86 -18.21
N CYS A 92 6.08 -16.99 -18.34
CA CYS A 92 5.11 -16.78 -17.24
C CYS A 92 5.44 -17.67 -16.04
N TYR A 93 5.57 -18.97 -16.27
CA TYR A 93 5.83 -19.95 -15.23
C TYR A 93 7.15 -19.69 -14.50
N VAL A 94 8.23 -19.43 -15.23
CA VAL A 94 9.55 -19.17 -14.63
C VAL A 94 9.50 -17.89 -13.78
N LEU A 95 8.92 -16.81 -14.31
CA LEU A 95 8.86 -15.54 -13.60
C LEU A 95 7.96 -15.62 -12.36
N GLU A 96 6.80 -16.28 -12.46
CA GLU A 96 5.89 -16.45 -11.33
C GLU A 96 6.42 -17.41 -10.28
N ASN A 97 7.12 -18.48 -10.68
CA ASN A 97 7.77 -19.38 -9.73
C ASN A 97 8.91 -18.66 -8.98
N ASN A 98 9.72 -17.86 -9.68
CA ASN A 98 10.77 -17.05 -9.05
C ASN A 98 10.19 -15.99 -8.11
N ALA A 99 9.06 -15.38 -8.49
CA ALA A 99 8.30 -14.48 -7.64
C ALA A 99 7.74 -15.18 -6.40
N GLY A 100 7.14 -16.36 -6.58
CA GLY A 100 6.57 -17.19 -5.53
C GLY A 100 7.61 -17.65 -4.52
N ALA A 101 8.77 -18.10 -4.97
CA ALA A 101 9.89 -18.49 -4.10
C ALA A 101 10.40 -17.31 -3.25
N ALA A 102 10.51 -16.12 -3.87
CA ALA A 102 10.89 -14.91 -3.14
C ALA A 102 9.82 -14.51 -2.11
N SER A 103 8.53 -14.61 -2.45
CA SER A 103 7.44 -14.35 -1.52
C SER A 103 7.41 -15.35 -0.36
N ALA A 104 7.62 -16.64 -0.64
CA ALA A 104 7.65 -17.69 0.39
C ALA A 104 8.76 -17.45 1.43
N ALA A 105 9.95 -17.03 0.99
CA ALA A 105 11.04 -16.65 1.91
C ALA A 105 10.64 -15.44 2.80
N LEU A 106 9.83 -14.52 2.29
CA LEU A 106 9.31 -13.38 3.06
C LEU A 106 8.20 -13.78 4.02
N MET A 107 7.30 -14.68 3.61
CA MET A 107 6.26 -15.22 4.48
C MET A 107 6.83 -16.05 5.63
N ALA A 108 7.97 -16.71 5.43
CA ALA A 108 8.67 -17.42 6.50
C ALA A 108 9.09 -16.48 7.65
N HIS A 109 9.43 -15.22 7.36
CA HIS A 109 9.71 -14.22 8.41
C HIS A 109 8.46 -13.73 9.15
N LEU A 110 7.28 -13.96 8.59
CA LEU A 110 5.98 -13.62 9.19
C LEU A 110 5.30 -14.85 9.81
N ALA A 111 5.97 -16.00 9.83
CA ALA A 111 5.42 -17.21 10.44
C ALA A 111 5.13 -16.94 11.93
N PRO A 112 3.96 -17.36 12.44
CA PRO A 112 3.63 -17.21 13.85
C PRO A 112 4.70 -17.88 14.71
N GLN A 113 5.13 -17.22 15.77
CA GLN A 113 6.09 -17.78 16.72
C GLN A 113 5.36 -18.18 18.00
N ALA A 114 5.88 -19.20 18.66
CA ALA A 114 5.35 -19.66 19.94
C ALA A 114 6.48 -19.78 20.97
N LYS A 115 6.21 -19.31 22.19
CA LYS A 115 7.09 -19.52 23.34
C LYS A 115 6.86 -20.93 23.88
N VAL A 116 7.83 -21.80 23.69
CA VAL A 116 7.81 -23.20 24.13
C VAL A 116 8.80 -23.42 25.27
N LEU A 117 8.44 -24.27 26.20
CA LEU A 117 9.34 -24.76 27.25
C LEU A 117 9.94 -26.10 26.80
N ARG A 118 11.22 -26.08 26.41
CA ARG A 118 11.98 -27.28 26.00
C ARG A 118 13.28 -27.36 26.78
N ASP A 119 13.63 -28.56 27.24
CA ASP A 119 14.80 -28.80 28.12
C ASP A 119 14.82 -27.90 29.37
N GLY A 120 13.64 -27.56 29.91
CA GLY A 120 13.50 -26.68 31.07
C GLY A 120 13.81 -25.19 30.81
N LYS A 121 14.02 -24.78 29.55
CA LYS A 121 14.25 -23.38 29.17
C LYS A 121 13.19 -22.89 28.20
N TRP A 122 12.76 -21.64 28.38
CA TRP A 122 11.87 -20.97 27.44
C TRP A 122 12.64 -20.59 26.18
N LYS A 123 12.13 -21.02 25.03
CA LYS A 123 12.64 -20.67 23.70
C LYS A 123 11.50 -20.19 22.81
N GLU A 124 11.77 -19.25 21.92
CA GLU A 124 10.85 -18.87 20.84
C GLU A 124 11.15 -19.73 19.61
N GLU A 125 10.16 -20.48 19.15
CA GLU A 125 10.25 -21.37 17.99
C GLU A 125 9.12 -21.07 17.01
N ASP A 126 9.28 -21.47 15.74
CA ASP A 126 8.21 -21.37 14.74
C ASP A 126 7.02 -22.25 15.17
N ALA A 127 5.81 -21.67 15.15
CA ALA A 127 4.59 -22.38 15.51
C ALA A 127 4.36 -23.64 14.66
N ALA A 128 4.98 -23.73 13.48
CA ALA A 128 4.96 -24.93 12.65
C ALA A 128 5.63 -26.16 13.28
N ILE A 129 6.56 -25.96 14.21
CA ILE A 129 7.38 -27.03 14.84
C ILE A 129 6.73 -27.49 16.17
N LEU A 130 5.61 -26.89 16.55
CA LEU A 130 4.84 -27.32 17.72
C LEU A 130 4.34 -28.75 17.54
N VAL A 131 4.48 -29.53 18.61
CA VAL A 131 4.00 -30.91 18.66
C VAL A 131 3.03 -31.12 19.83
N PRO A 132 2.12 -32.10 19.74
CA PRO A 132 1.29 -32.49 20.88
C PRO A 132 2.14 -32.81 22.12
N GLY A 133 1.80 -32.20 23.24
CA GLY A 133 2.50 -32.30 24.52
C GLY A 133 3.54 -31.21 24.79
N ASP A 134 3.82 -30.30 23.85
CA ASP A 134 4.63 -29.10 24.14
C ASP A 134 3.91 -28.22 25.16
N VAL A 135 4.67 -27.66 26.10
CA VAL A 135 4.19 -26.62 27.02
C VAL A 135 4.47 -25.26 26.39
N ILE A 136 3.42 -24.49 26.18
CA ILE A 136 3.47 -23.14 25.63
C ILE A 136 3.06 -22.10 26.67
N SER A 137 3.58 -20.87 26.53
CA SER A 137 3.09 -19.70 27.27
C SER A 137 2.22 -18.87 26.34
N VAL A 138 0.99 -18.58 26.77
CA VAL A 138 0.06 -17.72 26.02
C VAL A 138 -0.05 -16.40 26.78
N LYS A 139 0.39 -15.31 26.15
CA LYS A 139 0.33 -13.95 26.71
C LYS A 139 -0.78 -13.15 26.05
N LEU A 140 -1.06 -11.97 26.61
CA LEU A 140 -1.98 -11.01 26.03
C LEU A 140 -1.57 -10.65 24.59
N GLY A 141 -2.50 -10.86 23.65
CA GLY A 141 -2.34 -10.56 22.24
C GLY A 141 -1.69 -11.62 21.37
N ASP A 142 -1.22 -12.72 21.97
CA ASP A 142 -0.77 -13.88 21.23
C ASP A 142 -1.96 -14.57 20.55
N ILE A 143 -1.71 -15.06 19.34
CA ILE A 143 -2.63 -15.99 18.67
C ILE A 143 -2.31 -17.38 19.20
N VAL A 144 -3.32 -18.08 19.70
CA VAL A 144 -3.17 -19.47 20.15
C VAL A 144 -2.75 -20.34 18.95
N PRO A 145 -1.54 -20.93 18.96
CA PRO A 145 -0.95 -21.53 17.75
C PRO A 145 -1.50 -22.93 17.44
N ALA A 146 -2.00 -23.63 18.45
CA ALA A 146 -2.51 -25.00 18.37
C ALA A 146 -3.59 -25.19 19.44
N ASP A 147 -4.42 -26.22 19.31
CA ASP A 147 -5.41 -26.52 20.35
C ASP A 147 -4.66 -26.96 21.61
N ALA A 148 -4.89 -26.27 22.72
CA ALA A 148 -4.13 -26.45 23.95
C ALA A 148 -5.05 -26.51 25.18
N ARG A 149 -4.53 -27.05 26.29
CA ARG A 149 -5.22 -27.09 27.58
C ARG A 149 -4.50 -26.22 28.59
N LEU A 150 -5.25 -25.39 29.30
CA LEU A 150 -4.69 -24.44 30.25
C LEU A 150 -4.14 -25.14 31.49
N LEU A 151 -2.93 -24.75 31.89
CA LEU A 151 -2.29 -25.15 33.14
C LEU A 151 -2.79 -24.29 34.31
N GLU A 152 -2.14 -24.40 35.47
CA GLU A 152 -2.47 -23.58 36.64
C GLU A 152 -2.14 -22.10 36.40
N GLY A 153 -3.02 -21.21 36.85
CA GLY A 153 -2.89 -19.76 36.68
C GLY A 153 -4.21 -19.02 36.86
N ASP A 154 -4.15 -17.70 36.74
CA ASP A 154 -5.35 -16.86 36.74
C ASP A 154 -6.16 -17.08 35.44
N PRO A 155 -7.50 -16.99 35.48
CA PRO A 155 -8.32 -17.16 34.28
C PRO A 155 -7.92 -16.15 33.19
N LEU A 156 -7.87 -16.59 31.93
CA LEU A 156 -7.66 -15.70 30.79
C LEU A 156 -8.96 -15.51 30.00
N THR A 157 -9.09 -14.36 29.33
CA THR A 157 -10.19 -14.15 28.38
C THR A 157 -9.71 -14.29 26.96
N ILE A 158 -10.45 -15.06 26.18
CA ILE A 158 -10.09 -15.45 24.82
C ILE A 158 -11.19 -15.03 23.87
N ASP A 159 -10.80 -14.37 22.79
CA ASP A 159 -11.67 -14.05 21.69
C ASP A 159 -11.65 -15.20 20.68
N GLN A 160 -12.80 -15.86 20.56
CA GLN A 160 -13.07 -16.96 19.63
C GLN A 160 -13.95 -16.51 18.46
N SER A 161 -14.13 -15.20 18.24
CA SER A 161 -15.00 -14.66 17.18
C SER A 161 -14.64 -15.17 15.78
N ALA A 162 -13.36 -15.44 15.52
CA ALA A 162 -12.90 -16.03 14.27
C ALA A 162 -13.41 -17.47 14.04
N LEU A 163 -13.77 -18.20 15.11
CA LEU A 163 -14.15 -19.61 15.09
C LEU A 163 -15.66 -19.80 15.25
N THR A 164 -16.27 -19.11 16.20
CA THR A 164 -17.70 -19.26 16.54
C THR A 164 -18.58 -18.19 15.92
N GLY A 165 -17.99 -17.07 15.48
CA GLY A 165 -18.73 -15.88 15.04
C GLY A 165 -19.26 -15.03 16.19
N GLU A 166 -19.13 -15.47 17.45
CA GLU A 166 -19.57 -14.72 18.62
C GLU A 166 -18.51 -13.69 19.02
N SER A 167 -18.91 -12.43 19.11
CA SER A 167 -17.99 -11.30 19.35
C SER A 167 -17.59 -11.13 20.82
N ILE A 168 -18.24 -11.84 21.73
CA ILE A 168 -18.02 -11.69 23.17
C ILE A 168 -16.86 -12.60 23.58
N PRO A 169 -15.78 -12.07 24.17
CA PRO A 169 -14.68 -12.89 24.65
C PRO A 169 -15.13 -13.78 25.81
N VAL A 170 -14.66 -15.01 25.81
CA VAL A 170 -15.02 -16.04 26.80
C VAL A 170 -13.92 -16.17 27.82
N SER A 171 -14.27 -16.17 29.11
CA SER A 171 -13.32 -16.46 30.20
C SER A 171 -13.05 -17.95 30.30
N LYS A 172 -11.78 -18.33 30.39
CA LYS A 172 -11.31 -19.72 30.45
C LYS A 172 -10.41 -19.90 31.67
N GLY A 173 -10.71 -20.91 32.48
CA GLY A 173 -9.97 -21.23 33.70
C GLY A 173 -8.97 -22.37 33.50
N PRO A 174 -8.19 -22.69 34.54
CA PRO A 174 -7.29 -23.85 34.53
C PRO A 174 -8.03 -25.14 34.17
N GLY A 175 -7.47 -25.93 33.24
CA GLY A 175 -8.06 -27.18 32.77
C GLY A 175 -9.06 -27.05 31.62
N ASP A 176 -9.44 -25.83 31.21
CA ASP A 176 -10.24 -25.62 29.99
C ASP A 176 -9.38 -25.77 28.72
N CYS A 177 -10.04 -26.10 27.61
CA CYS A 177 -9.42 -26.14 26.29
C CYS A 177 -9.51 -24.76 25.61
N VAL A 178 -8.43 -24.42 24.90
CA VAL A 178 -8.30 -23.25 24.03
C VAL A 178 -8.01 -23.70 22.62
N HIS A 179 -8.56 -23.00 21.63
CA HIS A 179 -8.53 -23.43 20.24
C HIS A 179 -7.56 -22.60 19.40
N SER A 180 -6.93 -23.25 18.42
CA SER A 180 -6.05 -22.60 17.44
C SER A 180 -6.76 -21.46 16.71
N GLY A 181 -6.07 -20.34 16.52
CA GLY A 181 -6.59 -19.14 15.89
C GLY A 181 -7.42 -18.23 16.81
N SER A 182 -7.67 -18.62 18.06
CA SER A 182 -8.22 -17.72 19.06
C SER A 182 -7.18 -16.70 19.50
N THR A 183 -7.61 -15.51 19.92
CA THR A 183 -6.68 -14.46 20.39
C THR A 183 -6.85 -14.23 21.88
N CYS A 184 -5.75 -14.20 22.62
CA CYS A 184 -5.77 -13.87 24.04
C CYS A 184 -6.03 -12.36 24.21
N LYS A 185 -7.11 -11.99 24.89
CA LYS A 185 -7.47 -10.58 25.15
C LYS A 185 -6.97 -10.11 26.52
N GLN A 186 -7.02 -10.98 27.53
CA GLN A 186 -6.59 -10.66 28.90
C GLN A 186 -5.99 -11.88 29.58
N GLY A 187 -5.05 -11.65 30.48
CA GLY A 187 -4.39 -12.68 31.27
C GLY A 187 -3.13 -13.25 30.60
N GLU A 188 -2.39 -14.02 31.38
CA GLU A 188 -1.24 -14.79 30.93
C GLU A 188 -1.30 -16.14 31.63
N ILE A 189 -1.19 -17.22 30.86
CA ILE A 189 -1.26 -18.57 31.41
C ILE A 189 -0.41 -19.53 30.56
N GLN A 190 0.09 -20.58 31.19
CA GLN A 190 0.76 -21.66 30.49
C GLN A 190 -0.27 -22.68 30.00
N ALA A 191 0.01 -23.36 28.89
CA ALA A 191 -0.88 -24.35 28.32
C ALA A 191 -0.10 -25.52 27.72
N VAL A 192 -0.72 -26.70 27.66
CA VAL A 192 -0.16 -27.90 27.01
C VAL A 192 -0.87 -28.13 25.69
N VAL A 193 -0.11 -28.26 24.60
CA VAL A 193 -0.66 -28.53 23.27
C VAL A 193 -1.29 -29.92 23.22
N ILE A 194 -2.54 -30.01 22.77
CA ILE A 194 -3.30 -31.27 22.64
C ILE A 194 -3.31 -31.74 21.19
N ALA A 195 -3.58 -30.84 20.24
CA ALA A 195 -3.71 -31.16 18.82
C ALA A 195 -3.08 -30.08 17.95
N THR A 196 -2.50 -30.50 16.83
CA THR A 196 -1.76 -29.64 15.89
C THR A 196 -2.27 -29.82 14.45
N GLY A 197 -2.02 -28.82 13.61
CA GLY A 197 -2.30 -28.83 12.17
C GLY A 197 -3.77 -29.05 11.85
N VAL A 198 -4.03 -30.03 10.97
CA VAL A 198 -5.37 -30.41 10.50
C VAL A 198 -6.26 -30.94 11.62
N HIS A 199 -5.68 -31.46 12.70
CA HIS A 199 -6.44 -32.02 13.82
C HIS A 199 -6.98 -30.97 14.79
N THR A 200 -6.57 -29.71 14.66
CA THR A 200 -7.15 -28.59 15.42
C THR A 200 -8.59 -28.34 15.01
N PHE A 201 -9.38 -27.73 15.90
CA PHE A 201 -10.75 -27.34 15.61
C PHE A 201 -10.82 -26.42 14.37
N LEU A 202 -9.93 -25.42 14.29
CA LEU A 202 -9.81 -24.53 13.13
C LEU A 202 -9.41 -25.30 11.87
N GLY A 203 -8.43 -26.20 11.95
CA GLY A 203 -7.96 -26.96 10.80
C GLY A 203 -9.05 -27.83 10.19
N ARG A 204 -9.88 -28.47 11.03
CA ARG A 204 -11.06 -29.22 10.59
C ARG A 204 -12.11 -28.32 9.93
N ALA A 205 -12.36 -27.14 10.49
CA ALA A 205 -13.32 -26.19 9.94
C ALA A 205 -12.85 -25.64 8.58
N VAL A 206 -11.58 -25.25 8.45
CA VAL A 206 -10.99 -24.73 7.21
C VAL A 206 -11.00 -25.78 6.10
N HIS A 207 -10.69 -27.05 6.43
CA HIS A 207 -10.78 -28.16 5.47
C HIS A 207 -12.20 -28.32 4.87
N LEU A 208 -13.25 -27.92 5.61
CA LEU A 208 -14.64 -27.97 5.14
C LEU A 208 -15.05 -26.74 4.30
N VAL A 209 -14.35 -25.61 4.42
CA VAL A 209 -14.74 -24.28 3.87
C VAL A 209 -13.96 -23.89 2.61
N ASP A 210 -13.05 -24.75 2.11
CA ASP A 210 -12.08 -24.48 1.03
C ASP A 210 -12.68 -24.29 -0.40
N THR A 211 -13.85 -23.63 -0.51
CA THR A 211 -14.61 -23.40 -1.76
C THR A 211 -14.99 -21.95 -2.03
N THR A 212 -14.64 -20.97 -1.19
CA THR A 212 -15.03 -19.55 -1.39
C THR A 212 -13.87 -18.65 -1.79
N ASN A 213 -13.42 -18.75 -3.05
CA ASN A 213 -12.48 -17.79 -3.62
C ASN A 213 -13.21 -16.54 -4.14
N HIS A 214 -13.20 -15.45 -3.37
CA HIS A 214 -13.60 -14.14 -3.86
C HIS A 214 -12.54 -13.59 -4.85
N VAL A 215 -12.97 -13.24 -6.05
CA VAL A 215 -12.09 -12.67 -7.09
C VAL A 215 -11.56 -11.30 -6.65
N GLY A 216 -10.24 -11.16 -6.56
CA GLY A 216 -9.58 -9.92 -6.14
C GLY A 216 -9.86 -8.73 -7.05
N HIS A 217 -9.89 -7.51 -6.48
CA HIS A 217 -10.18 -6.27 -7.20
C HIS A 217 -9.27 -6.06 -8.43
N PHE A 218 -7.97 -6.34 -8.29
CA PHE A 218 -7.03 -6.26 -9.40
C PHE A 218 -7.35 -7.25 -10.54
N GLN A 219 -7.78 -8.47 -10.21
CA GLN A 219 -8.16 -9.47 -11.22
C GLN A 219 -9.41 -9.03 -11.99
N LYS A 220 -10.36 -8.33 -11.34
CA LYS A 220 -11.50 -7.72 -12.04
C LYS A 220 -11.06 -6.65 -13.04
N ILE A 221 -10.10 -5.82 -12.67
CA ILE A 221 -9.52 -4.79 -13.56
C ILE A 221 -8.83 -5.44 -14.77
N LEU A 222 -8.02 -6.47 -14.52
CA LEU A 222 -7.35 -7.22 -15.56
C LEU A 222 -8.33 -7.84 -16.56
N THR A 223 -9.39 -8.47 -16.06
CA THR A 223 -10.48 -9.03 -16.87
C THR A 223 -11.21 -7.94 -17.66
N ALA A 224 -11.43 -6.75 -17.09
CA ALA A 224 -12.07 -5.64 -17.79
C ALA A 224 -11.23 -5.13 -18.96
N VAL A 225 -9.91 -4.98 -18.79
CA VAL A 225 -8.97 -4.63 -19.87
C VAL A 225 -8.94 -5.70 -20.95
N GLY A 226 -8.84 -6.98 -20.55
CA GLY A 226 -8.87 -8.10 -21.48
C GLY A 226 -10.17 -8.15 -22.28
N LYS A 227 -11.32 -7.96 -21.61
CA LYS A 227 -12.64 -7.88 -22.25
C LYS A 227 -12.72 -6.73 -23.24
N TYR A 228 -12.18 -5.54 -22.92
CA TYR A 228 -12.15 -4.42 -23.85
C TYR A 228 -11.38 -4.77 -25.14
N CYS A 229 -10.20 -5.37 -25.01
CA CYS A 229 -9.39 -5.79 -26.16
C CYS A 229 -10.11 -6.85 -27.01
N ILE A 230 -10.68 -7.88 -26.37
CA ILE A 230 -11.45 -8.93 -27.05
C ILE A 230 -12.66 -8.34 -27.77
N CYS A 231 -13.43 -7.45 -27.12
CA CYS A 231 -14.59 -6.80 -27.74
C CYS A 231 -14.18 -5.93 -28.94
N SER A 232 -13.07 -5.19 -28.86
CA SER A 232 -12.56 -4.39 -29.97
C SER A 232 -12.16 -5.25 -31.17
N ILE A 233 -11.53 -6.41 -30.93
CA ILE A 233 -11.16 -7.36 -31.98
C ILE A 233 -12.40 -8.02 -32.56
N ALA A 234 -13.33 -8.49 -31.73
CA ALA A 234 -14.56 -9.15 -32.16
C ALA A 234 -15.42 -8.22 -33.04
N LEU A 235 -15.60 -6.96 -32.64
CA LEU A 235 -16.27 -5.96 -33.46
C LEU A 235 -15.56 -5.79 -34.80
N GLY A 236 -14.22 -5.78 -34.77
CA GLY A 236 -13.38 -5.76 -35.95
C GLY A 236 -13.59 -6.93 -36.90
N LEU A 237 -13.56 -8.16 -36.38
CA LEU A 237 -13.78 -9.39 -37.13
C LEU A 237 -15.16 -9.38 -37.79
N ILE A 238 -16.21 -9.01 -37.04
CA ILE A 238 -17.58 -8.97 -37.55
C ILE A 238 -17.70 -7.97 -38.70
N LEU A 239 -17.19 -6.75 -38.53
CA LEU A 239 -17.21 -5.73 -39.58
C LEU A 239 -16.45 -6.20 -40.83
N GLU A 240 -15.30 -6.83 -40.65
CA GLU A 240 -14.47 -7.31 -41.74
C GLU A 240 -15.12 -8.48 -42.50
N ILE A 241 -15.71 -9.44 -41.79
CA ILE A 241 -16.50 -10.54 -42.39
C ILE A 241 -17.66 -9.97 -43.22
N ILE A 242 -18.42 -9.01 -42.67
CA ILE A 242 -19.55 -8.41 -43.39
C ILE A 242 -19.07 -7.72 -44.67
N VAL A 243 -18.02 -6.89 -44.60
CA VAL A 243 -17.56 -6.15 -45.79
C VAL A 243 -16.90 -7.08 -46.81
N MET A 244 -16.04 -8.01 -46.38
CA MET A 244 -15.34 -8.90 -47.32
C MET A 244 -16.28 -9.86 -48.04
N TYR A 245 -17.25 -10.46 -47.34
CA TYR A 245 -18.12 -11.48 -47.91
C TYR A 245 -19.39 -10.91 -48.54
N ALA A 246 -20.03 -9.93 -47.91
CA ALA A 246 -21.29 -9.37 -48.42
C ALA A 246 -21.07 -8.28 -49.49
N VAL A 247 -20.02 -7.47 -49.37
CA VAL A 247 -19.77 -6.34 -50.30
C VAL A 247 -18.72 -6.67 -51.34
N GLN A 248 -17.63 -7.34 -50.95
CA GLN A 248 -16.45 -7.50 -51.81
C GLN A 248 -16.31 -8.90 -52.44
N HIS A 249 -17.21 -9.83 -52.11
CA HIS A 249 -17.29 -11.20 -52.62
C HIS A 249 -15.93 -11.92 -52.78
N ARG A 250 -15.08 -11.86 -51.74
CA ARG A 250 -13.74 -12.47 -51.77
C ARG A 250 -13.77 -13.99 -51.61
N GLU A 251 -12.69 -14.62 -52.08
CA GLU A 251 -12.40 -16.02 -51.80
C GLU A 251 -12.32 -16.26 -50.29
N TYR A 252 -12.97 -17.34 -49.85
CA TYR A 252 -13.05 -17.76 -48.45
C TYR A 252 -11.70 -17.86 -47.75
N ARG A 253 -10.69 -18.41 -48.43
CA ARG A 253 -9.37 -18.65 -47.85
C ARG A 253 -8.61 -17.35 -47.54
N THR A 254 -8.61 -16.42 -48.49
CA THR A 254 -7.98 -15.10 -48.34
C THR A 254 -8.62 -14.27 -47.22
N GLY A 255 -9.91 -14.48 -46.97
CA GLY A 255 -10.60 -13.90 -45.82
C GLY A 255 -10.09 -14.44 -44.48
N LEU A 256 -9.67 -15.71 -44.40
CA LEU A 256 -9.19 -16.33 -43.17
C LEU A 256 -7.85 -15.77 -42.71
N ASP A 257 -6.92 -15.52 -43.63
CA ASP A 257 -5.59 -14.96 -43.30
C ASP A 257 -5.73 -13.60 -42.60
N ASN A 258 -6.65 -12.75 -43.07
CA ASN A 258 -6.91 -11.45 -42.46
C ASN A 258 -7.54 -11.58 -41.06
N LEU A 259 -8.45 -12.54 -40.86
CA LEU A 259 -9.01 -12.83 -39.54
C LEU A 259 -7.92 -13.36 -38.58
N LEU A 260 -7.01 -14.20 -39.08
CA LEU A 260 -5.90 -14.75 -38.30
C LEU A 260 -4.89 -13.66 -37.89
N VAL A 261 -4.56 -12.74 -38.80
CA VAL A 261 -3.74 -11.54 -38.50
C VAL A 261 -4.34 -10.74 -37.34
N LEU A 262 -5.66 -10.53 -37.37
CA LEU A 262 -6.36 -9.75 -36.36
C LEU A 262 -6.36 -10.44 -34.98
N LEU A 263 -6.50 -11.77 -34.97
CA LEU A 263 -6.46 -12.58 -33.76
C LEU A 263 -5.06 -12.62 -33.16
N ILE A 264 -4.03 -12.95 -33.94
CA ILE A 264 -2.66 -13.12 -33.45
C ILE A 264 -2.10 -11.81 -32.90
N GLY A 265 -2.21 -10.72 -33.65
CA GLY A 265 -1.59 -9.45 -33.25
C GLY A 265 -2.49 -8.56 -32.42
N GLY A 266 -3.81 -8.80 -32.40
CA GLY A 266 -4.75 -8.03 -31.60
C GLY A 266 -4.70 -8.40 -30.12
N ILE A 267 -4.46 -9.67 -29.78
CA ILE A 267 -4.64 -10.16 -28.41
C ILE A 267 -3.38 -9.90 -27.57
N PRO A 268 -3.45 -9.11 -26.48
CA PRO A 268 -2.28 -8.84 -25.64
C PRO A 268 -2.06 -9.98 -24.63
N ILE A 269 -1.57 -11.13 -25.10
CA ILE A 269 -1.41 -12.36 -24.29
C ILE A 269 -0.44 -12.14 -23.12
N ALA A 270 0.62 -11.36 -23.32
CA ALA A 270 1.63 -11.06 -22.29
C ALA A 270 1.09 -10.19 -21.13
N MET A 271 -0.09 -9.56 -21.29
CA MET A 271 -0.49 -8.47 -20.40
C MET A 271 -0.71 -8.87 -18.93
N PRO A 272 -1.50 -9.93 -18.62
CA PRO A 272 -1.60 -10.49 -17.26
C PRO A 272 -0.25 -10.76 -16.60
N THR A 273 0.66 -11.37 -17.36
CA THR A 273 1.97 -11.81 -16.89
C THR A 273 2.86 -10.64 -16.54
N VAL A 274 2.97 -9.66 -17.44
CA VAL A 274 3.82 -8.47 -17.21
C VAL A 274 3.37 -7.73 -15.95
N LEU A 275 2.05 -7.59 -15.74
CA LEU A 275 1.52 -6.94 -14.56
C LEU A 275 1.82 -7.74 -13.29
N SER A 276 1.57 -9.06 -13.29
CA SER A 276 1.86 -9.96 -12.15
C SER A 276 3.35 -9.92 -11.76
N VAL A 277 4.24 -10.03 -12.75
CA VAL A 277 5.70 -10.01 -12.54
C VAL A 277 6.17 -8.65 -12.04
N THR A 278 5.59 -7.56 -12.55
CA THR A 278 5.92 -6.21 -12.09
C THR A 278 5.56 -6.02 -10.62
N MET A 279 4.41 -6.55 -10.18
CA MET A 279 4.03 -6.52 -8.76
C MET A 279 4.97 -7.38 -7.90
N ALA A 280 5.33 -8.57 -8.36
CA ALA A 280 6.23 -9.45 -7.63
C ALA A 280 7.63 -8.85 -7.43
N ILE A 281 8.20 -8.26 -8.48
CA ILE A 281 9.47 -7.54 -8.40
C ILE A 281 9.33 -6.32 -7.50
N GLY A 282 8.19 -5.64 -7.55
CA GLY A 282 7.82 -4.54 -6.66
C GLY A 282 7.82 -4.96 -5.19
N SER A 283 7.13 -6.05 -4.86
CA SER A 283 7.07 -6.64 -3.52
C SER A 283 8.47 -7.00 -3.00
N LYS A 284 9.30 -7.65 -3.84
CA LYS A 284 10.69 -7.96 -3.49
C LYS A 284 11.52 -6.70 -3.20
N ARG A 285 11.27 -5.60 -3.92
CA ARG A 285 11.95 -4.33 -3.68
C ARG A 285 11.48 -3.65 -2.39
N LEU A 286 10.19 -3.69 -2.10
CA LEU A 286 9.61 -3.19 -0.85
C LEU A 286 10.14 -3.96 0.36
N SER A 287 10.25 -5.29 0.26
CA SER A 287 10.82 -6.12 1.31
C SER A 287 12.26 -5.74 1.65
N ARG A 288 13.09 -5.46 0.62
CA ARG A 288 14.46 -4.98 0.83
C ARG A 288 14.54 -3.61 1.52
N GLN A 289 13.44 -2.87 1.57
CA GLN A 289 13.29 -1.59 2.25
C GLN A 289 12.54 -1.74 3.59
N GLY A 290 12.40 -2.97 4.08
CA GLY A 290 11.75 -3.26 5.34
C GLY A 290 10.22 -3.29 5.31
N VAL A 291 9.61 -3.51 4.14
CA VAL A 291 8.15 -3.57 3.96
C VAL A 291 7.74 -4.90 3.34
N ILE A 292 7.13 -5.78 4.13
CA ILE A 292 6.65 -7.08 3.67
C ILE A 292 5.18 -6.96 3.29
N THR A 293 4.85 -7.29 2.04
CA THR A 293 3.47 -7.29 1.54
C THR A 293 2.89 -8.70 1.65
N LYS A 294 1.92 -8.93 2.54
CA LYS A 294 1.19 -10.20 2.64
C LYS A 294 0.28 -10.39 1.43
N ARG A 295 -0.42 -9.32 1.05
CA ARG A 295 -1.27 -9.24 -0.14
C ARG A 295 -0.54 -8.48 -1.24
N ILE A 296 -0.10 -9.15 -2.31
CA ILE A 296 0.62 -8.50 -3.43
C ILE A 296 -0.22 -7.38 -4.08
N SER A 297 -1.55 -7.54 -4.14
CA SER A 297 -2.44 -6.50 -4.68
C SER A 297 -2.50 -5.24 -3.80
N ALA A 298 -2.10 -5.28 -2.53
CA ALA A 298 -2.07 -4.11 -1.66
C ALA A 298 -1.06 -3.04 -2.13
N ILE A 299 -0.09 -3.40 -2.97
CA ILE A 299 0.83 -2.45 -3.62
C ILE A 299 0.05 -1.46 -4.50
N VAL A 300 -1.01 -1.94 -5.17
CA VAL A 300 -1.87 -1.09 -6.01
C VAL A 300 -2.69 -0.14 -5.15
N ASP A 301 -3.28 -0.67 -4.08
CA ASP A 301 -4.11 0.12 -3.16
C ASP A 301 -3.24 1.21 -2.51
N MET A 302 -2.01 0.85 -2.08
CA MET A 302 -1.03 1.79 -1.52
C MET A 302 -0.64 2.92 -2.49
N ALA A 303 -0.65 2.68 -3.81
CA ALA A 303 -0.40 3.73 -4.79
C ALA A 303 -1.54 4.76 -4.85
N GLY A 304 -2.78 4.31 -4.63
CA GLY A 304 -3.99 5.12 -4.62
C GLY A 304 -4.33 5.74 -3.26
N MET A 305 -3.57 5.40 -2.21
CA MET A 305 -3.79 5.89 -0.84
C MET A 305 -3.75 7.41 -0.77
N ASP A 306 -4.82 8.00 -0.24
CA ASP A 306 -5.01 9.44 -0.07
C ASP A 306 -5.16 9.85 1.40
N VAL A 307 -5.64 8.96 2.26
CA VAL A 307 -5.72 9.16 3.71
C VAL A 307 -4.94 8.08 4.43
N LEU A 308 -4.10 8.48 5.39
CA LEU A 308 -3.34 7.59 6.27
C LEU A 308 -3.70 7.88 7.74
N CYS A 309 -4.49 6.97 8.32
CA CYS A 309 -4.80 6.95 9.73
C CYS A 309 -3.64 6.30 10.50
N CYS A 310 -2.96 7.09 11.33
CA CYS A 310 -1.81 6.66 12.11
C CYS A 310 -2.19 6.53 13.59
N ASP A 311 -2.05 5.35 14.17
CA ASP A 311 -2.06 5.25 15.63
C ASP A 311 -0.85 5.99 16.21
N LYS A 312 -1.07 6.81 17.25
CA LYS A 312 0.00 7.65 17.80
C LYS A 312 1.15 6.82 18.37
N THR A 313 0.82 5.87 19.23
CA THR A 313 1.78 5.16 20.06
C THR A 313 2.56 4.15 19.23
N GLY A 314 3.89 4.25 19.22
CA GLY A 314 4.76 3.34 18.47
C GLY A 314 4.94 3.69 16.99
N THR A 315 4.00 4.44 16.39
CA THR A 315 4.13 4.91 15.00
C THR A 315 4.74 6.32 14.94
N LEU A 316 4.03 7.32 15.51
CA LEU A 316 4.44 8.73 15.47
C LEU A 316 5.43 9.07 16.59
N THR A 317 5.36 8.30 17.66
CA THR A 317 6.24 8.41 18.82
C THR A 317 7.20 7.23 18.89
N LEU A 318 8.25 7.37 19.70
CA LEU A 318 9.24 6.31 19.89
C LEU A 318 8.71 5.14 20.73
N ASN A 319 7.57 5.30 21.41
CA ASN A 319 7.08 4.36 22.41
C ASN A 319 8.19 3.98 23.39
N LYS A 320 8.92 5.01 23.83
CA LYS A 320 9.98 4.95 24.85
C LYS A 320 9.67 6.03 25.85
N LEU A 321 8.87 5.66 26.85
CA LEU A 321 8.37 6.60 27.82
C LEU A 321 9.51 7.10 28.71
N THR A 322 9.47 8.39 29.01
CA THR A 322 10.42 9.06 29.89
C THR A 322 9.66 9.81 30.95
N VAL A 323 10.26 9.94 32.13
CA VAL A 323 9.62 10.60 33.28
C VAL A 323 10.57 11.65 33.81
N ASP A 324 10.04 12.83 34.05
CA ASP A 324 10.75 13.89 34.76
C ASP A 324 10.38 13.84 36.24
N LYS A 325 11.37 13.54 37.11
CA LYS A 325 11.18 13.42 38.56
C LYS A 325 10.63 14.71 39.18
N ASN A 326 10.99 15.87 38.63
CA ASN A 326 10.60 17.18 39.19
C ASN A 326 9.10 17.48 39.02
N LEU A 327 8.42 16.72 38.17
CA LEU A 327 7.00 16.92 37.86
C LEU A 327 6.09 15.93 38.59
N ILE A 328 6.64 15.03 39.41
CA ILE A 328 5.86 14.07 40.19
C ILE A 328 5.10 14.82 41.30
N GLU A 329 3.79 14.63 41.35
CA GLU A 329 2.91 15.26 42.34
C GLU A 329 2.49 14.23 43.40
N ILE A 330 2.70 14.56 44.67
CA ILE A 330 2.50 13.66 45.81
C ILE A 330 1.27 14.09 46.61
N PHE A 331 0.43 13.13 47.00
CA PHE A 331 -0.81 13.38 47.73
C PHE A 331 -0.77 12.82 49.17
N ALA A 332 0.04 11.79 49.43
CA ALA A 332 0.23 11.23 50.77
C ALA A 332 1.24 12.05 51.58
N LYS A 333 0.96 12.27 52.88
CA LYS A 333 1.87 12.97 53.80
C LYS A 333 3.03 12.06 54.19
N GLY A 334 4.27 12.55 54.10
CA GLY A 334 5.48 11.84 54.54
C GLY A 334 6.09 10.88 53.50
N VAL A 335 5.65 10.93 52.25
CA VAL A 335 6.20 10.14 51.14
C VAL A 335 7.00 11.07 50.22
N ASP A 336 8.19 10.65 49.79
CA ASP A 336 9.03 11.39 48.83
C ASP A 336 8.85 10.86 47.40
N ALA A 337 9.24 11.65 46.39
CA ALA A 337 9.10 11.29 44.98
C ALA A 337 9.83 9.97 44.64
N ASP A 338 11.00 9.74 45.23
CA ASP A 338 11.76 8.49 45.04
C ASP A 338 11.02 7.27 45.62
N THR A 339 10.26 7.45 46.71
CA THR A 339 9.42 6.38 47.27
C THR A 339 8.24 6.05 46.35
N VAL A 340 7.63 7.06 45.71
CA VAL A 340 6.56 6.84 44.71
C VAL A 340 7.09 6.04 43.52
N VAL A 341 8.27 6.38 43.02
CA VAL A 341 8.93 5.65 41.93
C VAL A 341 9.26 4.23 42.34
N LEU A 342 9.74 4.02 43.57
CA LEU A 342 10.02 2.68 44.10
C LEU A 342 8.73 1.83 44.19
N MET A 343 7.62 2.39 44.69
CA MET A 343 6.33 1.70 44.74
C MET A 343 5.81 1.36 43.33
N ALA A 344 5.97 2.28 42.37
CA ALA A 344 5.62 2.04 40.98
C ALA A 344 6.50 0.95 40.34
N ALA A 345 7.80 0.94 40.65
CA ALA A 345 8.74 -0.07 40.17
C ALA A 345 8.45 -1.45 40.76
N ARG A 346 8.07 -1.52 42.04
CA ARG A 346 7.58 -2.76 42.68
C ARG A 346 6.33 -3.29 41.96
N ALA A 347 5.40 -2.41 41.59
CA ALA A 347 4.22 -2.78 40.79
C ALA A 347 4.50 -3.10 39.30
N SER A 348 5.77 -3.21 38.89
CA SER A 348 6.20 -3.51 37.52
C SER A 348 6.78 -4.93 37.40
N GLN A 349 6.65 -5.57 36.24
CA GLN A 349 7.39 -6.80 35.94
C GLN A 349 8.89 -6.50 35.78
N VAL A 350 9.77 -7.50 35.99
CA VAL A 350 11.24 -7.33 35.86
C VAL A 350 11.84 -8.14 34.71
N GLU A 351 11.24 -9.30 34.39
CA GLU A 351 11.76 -10.19 33.34
C GLU A 351 11.25 -9.83 31.93
N ASN A 352 9.96 -9.49 31.78
CA ASN A 352 9.35 -9.02 30.54
C ASN A 352 8.77 -7.61 30.75
N LEU A 353 9.61 -6.60 30.55
CA LEU A 353 9.21 -5.21 30.81
C LEU A 353 8.31 -4.68 29.68
N ASP A 354 7.06 -4.31 30.02
CA ASP A 354 6.28 -3.38 29.19
C ASP A 354 7.01 -2.02 29.10
N VAL A 355 6.70 -1.19 28.11
CA VAL A 355 7.36 0.10 27.91
C VAL A 355 7.22 1.02 29.11
N ILE A 356 6.05 1.01 29.76
CA ILE A 356 5.80 1.77 31.00
C ILE A 356 6.66 1.20 32.14
N ASP A 357 6.72 -0.13 32.26
CA ASP A 357 7.48 -0.83 33.29
C ASP A 357 8.98 -0.59 33.13
N ALA A 358 9.50 -0.68 31.90
CA ALA A 358 10.87 -0.37 31.55
C ALA A 358 11.24 1.08 31.90
N ALA A 359 10.36 2.04 31.62
CA ALA A 359 10.58 3.44 31.94
C ALA A 359 10.68 3.67 33.45
N ILE A 360 9.77 3.07 34.23
CA ILE A 360 9.73 3.22 35.69
C ILE A 360 10.91 2.51 36.35
N VAL A 361 11.21 1.27 35.94
CA VAL A 361 12.35 0.50 36.47
C VAL A 361 13.67 1.18 36.09
N GLY A 362 13.76 1.75 34.89
CA GLY A 362 14.92 2.51 34.42
C GLY A 362 15.14 3.85 35.14
N MET A 363 14.15 4.37 35.86
CA MET A 363 14.33 5.56 36.72
C MET A 363 15.09 5.27 38.01
N LEU A 364 15.10 4.01 38.46
CA LEU A 364 15.88 3.62 39.62
C LEU A 364 17.36 3.59 39.25
N ALA A 365 18.22 4.09 40.14
CA ALA A 365 19.68 4.02 39.94
C ALA A 365 20.16 2.56 39.78
N ASP A 366 19.50 1.63 40.45
CA ASP A 366 19.73 0.19 40.33
C ASP A 366 18.39 -0.55 40.15
N PRO A 367 18.16 -1.27 39.05
CA PRO A 367 16.94 -2.07 38.83
C PRO A 367 16.70 -3.13 39.90
N LYS A 368 17.78 -3.63 40.52
CA LYS A 368 17.71 -4.64 41.60
C LYS A 368 17.00 -4.11 42.85
N LYS A 369 17.01 -2.79 43.09
CA LYS A 369 16.29 -2.18 44.22
C LYS A 369 14.78 -2.34 44.12
N ALA A 370 14.23 -2.57 42.93
CA ALA A 370 12.80 -2.82 42.77
C ALA A 370 12.34 -4.08 43.54
N ARG A 371 13.21 -5.08 43.70
CA ARG A 371 12.92 -6.35 44.39
C ARG A 371 13.80 -6.62 45.60
N ALA A 372 14.66 -5.68 45.98
CA ALA A 372 15.44 -5.78 47.20
C ALA A 372 14.48 -5.79 48.42
N ASP A 373 14.78 -6.65 49.38
CA ASP A 373 14.10 -6.76 50.69
C ASP A 373 12.63 -7.22 50.64
N ILE A 374 12.21 -7.86 49.55
CA ILE A 374 10.82 -8.25 49.32
C ILE A 374 10.69 -9.71 48.88
N GLN A 375 9.71 -10.41 49.45
CA GLN A 375 9.24 -11.70 48.95
C GLN A 375 7.94 -11.52 48.14
N GLU A 376 7.98 -11.86 46.85
CA GLU A 376 6.82 -11.76 45.94
C GLU A 376 5.81 -12.88 46.21
N VAL A 377 4.53 -12.53 46.36
CA VAL A 377 3.46 -13.51 46.64
C VAL A 377 2.58 -13.74 45.42
N HIS A 378 2.18 -12.65 44.77
CA HIS A 378 1.35 -12.66 43.56
C HIS A 378 1.51 -11.34 42.82
N PHE A 379 1.60 -11.42 41.49
CA PHE A 379 1.62 -10.27 40.61
C PHE A 379 0.38 -10.32 39.72
N LEU A 380 -0.43 -9.27 39.78
CA LEU A 380 -1.57 -9.08 38.90
C LEU A 380 -1.10 -8.33 37.64
N PRO A 381 -1.07 -8.99 36.47
CA PRO A 381 -0.65 -8.37 35.21
C PRO A 381 -1.64 -7.31 34.73
N PHE A 382 -1.22 -6.54 33.73
CA PHE A 382 -2.04 -5.46 33.18
C PHE A 382 -3.27 -6.03 32.47
N ASP A 383 -4.44 -5.52 32.87
CA ASP A 383 -5.71 -5.83 32.22
C ASP A 383 -6.27 -4.56 31.53
N PRO A 384 -6.60 -4.58 30.22
CA PRO A 384 -7.24 -3.48 29.50
C PRO A 384 -8.52 -2.91 30.13
N THR A 385 -9.33 -3.71 30.83
CA THR A 385 -10.57 -3.22 31.48
C THR A 385 -10.25 -2.59 32.84
N GLY A 386 -9.46 -3.27 33.68
CA GLY A 386 -9.02 -2.76 34.98
C GLY A 386 -8.00 -1.61 34.89
N LYS A 387 -7.28 -1.51 33.77
CA LYS A 387 -6.20 -0.54 33.46
C LYS A 387 -5.20 -0.36 34.60
N ARG A 388 -4.87 -1.44 35.32
CA ARG A 388 -3.96 -1.44 36.47
C ARG A 388 -3.09 -2.69 36.51
N THR A 389 -1.95 -2.58 37.17
CA THR A 389 -1.14 -3.72 37.64
C THR A 389 -1.05 -3.65 39.16
N ALA A 390 -0.85 -4.79 39.81
CA ALA A 390 -0.61 -4.82 41.24
C ALA A 390 0.42 -5.88 41.62
N LEU A 391 1.23 -5.58 42.63
CA LEU A 391 2.10 -6.56 43.27
C LEU A 391 1.66 -6.72 44.71
N THR A 392 1.44 -7.96 45.13
CA THR A 392 1.29 -8.34 46.54
C THR A 392 2.59 -8.97 47.00
N TYR A 393 3.14 -8.44 48.08
CA TYR A 393 4.45 -8.84 48.57
C TYR A 393 4.53 -8.81 50.10
N ILE A 394 5.50 -9.55 50.65
CA ILE A 394 5.81 -9.58 52.08
C ILE A 394 7.13 -8.83 52.28
N ASP A 395 7.12 -7.85 53.18
CA ASP A 395 8.32 -7.09 53.56
C ASP A 395 9.19 -7.90 54.54
N SER A 396 10.42 -7.45 54.76
CA SER A 396 11.36 -7.93 55.77
C SER A 396 10.78 -8.01 57.20
N GLU A 397 9.79 -7.18 57.53
CA GLU A 397 9.05 -7.22 58.81
C GLU A 397 7.94 -8.29 58.87
N GLY A 398 7.75 -9.08 57.82
CA GLY A 398 6.70 -10.11 57.73
C GLY A 398 5.29 -9.58 57.47
N LYS A 399 5.13 -8.28 57.23
CA LYS A 399 3.84 -7.66 56.87
C LYS A 399 3.58 -7.79 55.36
N MET A 400 2.32 -8.07 55.02
CA MET A 400 1.89 -8.17 53.63
C MET A 400 1.37 -6.82 53.12
N HIS A 401 1.97 -6.36 52.03
CA HIS A 401 1.66 -5.09 51.37
C HIS A 401 1.23 -5.32 49.93
N ARG A 402 0.39 -4.41 49.43
CA ARG A 402 -0.08 -4.41 48.05
C ARG A 402 0.11 -3.03 47.45
N VAL A 403 0.88 -2.97 46.36
CA VAL A 403 1.10 -1.75 45.58
C VAL A 403 0.40 -1.90 44.24
N THR A 404 -0.22 -0.83 43.75
CA THR A 404 -0.84 -0.82 42.43
C THR A 404 -0.46 0.44 41.67
N LYS A 405 -0.38 0.32 40.34
CA LYS A 405 -0.26 1.44 39.43
C LYS A 405 -1.27 1.29 38.30
N GLY A 406 -1.75 2.40 37.76
CA GLY A 406 -2.72 2.34 36.67
C GLY A 406 -3.24 3.69 36.20
N ALA A 407 -4.28 3.65 35.38
CA ALA A 407 -4.99 4.84 34.94
C ALA A 407 -5.55 5.62 36.14
N PRO A 408 -5.33 6.96 36.24
CA PRO A 408 -5.75 7.74 37.38
C PRO A 408 -7.24 7.62 37.72
N GLU A 409 -8.11 7.56 36.70
CA GLU A 409 -9.56 7.39 36.89
C GLU A 409 -9.90 6.07 37.58
N GLN A 410 -9.20 4.97 37.23
CA GLN A 410 -9.44 3.66 37.83
C GLN A 410 -8.87 3.56 39.23
N ILE A 411 -7.67 4.11 39.45
CA ILE A 411 -7.08 4.16 40.79
C ILE A 411 -7.92 5.05 41.72
N LEU A 412 -8.46 6.16 41.23
CA LEU A 412 -9.35 7.03 42.00
C LEU A 412 -10.64 6.32 42.43
N ASN A 413 -11.16 5.38 41.63
CA ASN A 413 -12.35 4.59 41.99
C ASN A 413 -12.09 3.59 43.13
N LEU A 414 -10.82 3.22 43.39
CA LEU A 414 -10.45 2.30 44.47
C LEU A 414 -10.29 2.99 45.83
N VAL A 415 -10.09 4.30 45.82
CA VAL A 415 -9.73 5.09 47.00
C VAL A 415 -10.99 5.59 47.70
N HIS A 416 -11.04 5.45 49.02
CA HIS A 416 -12.20 5.81 49.85
C HIS A 416 -12.51 7.32 49.84
N ASN A 417 -11.50 8.19 49.69
CA ASN A 417 -11.63 9.66 49.70
C ASN A 417 -11.79 10.28 48.28
N LYS A 418 -12.66 9.70 47.45
CA LYS A 418 -12.84 10.09 46.04
C LYS A 418 -13.24 11.57 45.84
N SER A 419 -14.16 12.09 46.65
CA SER A 419 -14.75 13.42 46.45
C SER A 419 -13.83 14.59 46.83
N GLU A 420 -12.98 14.40 47.84
CA GLU A 420 -12.09 15.45 48.35
C GLU A 420 -10.81 15.58 47.52
N ILE A 421 -10.22 14.45 47.12
CA ILE A 421 -8.96 14.42 46.37
C ILE A 421 -9.20 14.53 44.85
N GLY A 422 -10.35 14.08 44.37
CA GLY A 422 -10.66 14.00 42.94
C GLY A 422 -10.54 15.33 42.17
N ARG A 423 -10.98 16.45 42.76
CA ARG A 423 -10.84 17.78 42.09
C ARG A 423 -9.39 18.18 41.90
N ARG A 424 -8.54 17.94 42.91
CA ARG A 424 -7.12 18.28 42.87
C ARG A 424 -6.38 17.38 41.88
N ILE A 425 -6.71 16.09 41.87
CA ILE A 425 -6.17 15.12 40.91
C ILE A 425 -6.51 15.53 39.48
N ASN A 426 -7.77 15.83 39.19
CA ASN A 426 -8.20 16.23 37.83
C ASN A 426 -7.47 17.50 37.36
N ALA A 427 -7.32 18.52 38.22
CA ALA A 427 -6.58 19.72 37.88
C ALA A 427 -5.09 19.46 37.54
N VAL A 428 -4.45 18.51 38.24
CA VAL A 428 -3.07 18.10 37.95
C VAL A 428 -3.00 17.30 36.64
N ILE A 429 -3.96 16.40 36.40
CA ILE A 429 -4.06 15.64 35.14
C ILE A 429 -4.21 16.60 33.96
N ASP A 430 -5.08 17.60 34.05
CA ASP A 430 -5.28 18.59 32.99
C ASP A 430 -3.99 19.40 32.73
N LYS A 431 -3.28 19.81 33.79
CA LYS A 431 -1.99 20.50 33.68
C LYS A 431 -0.91 19.63 33.00
N PHE A 432 -0.91 18.32 33.26
CA PHE A 432 -0.05 17.38 32.55
C PHE A 432 -0.48 17.23 31.09
N ALA A 433 -1.78 17.15 30.83
CA ALA A 433 -2.34 17.00 29.50
C ALA A 433 -2.04 18.22 28.59
N GLU A 434 -2.11 19.44 29.12
CA GLU A 434 -1.71 20.67 28.42
C GLU A 434 -0.25 20.66 27.97
N ARG A 435 0.62 20.00 28.74
CA ARG A 435 2.05 19.82 28.42
C ARG A 435 2.33 18.61 27.53
N GLY A 436 1.30 17.83 27.20
CA GLY A 436 1.40 16.59 26.44
C GLY A 436 1.95 15.41 27.24
N LEU A 437 1.82 15.44 28.57
CA LEU A 437 2.26 14.40 29.49
C LEU A 437 1.08 13.48 29.84
N ARG A 438 1.29 12.17 29.75
CA ARG A 438 0.32 11.16 30.17
C ARG A 438 0.47 10.92 31.68
N SER A 439 -0.62 10.86 32.41
CA SER A 439 -0.61 10.64 33.87
C SER A 439 -0.73 9.16 34.24
N LEU A 440 0.10 8.68 35.16
CA LEU A 440 0.02 7.37 35.80
C LEU A 440 -0.16 7.55 37.30
N ALA A 441 -1.15 6.88 37.90
CA ALA A 441 -1.39 6.94 39.34
C ALA A 441 -0.80 5.73 40.07
N VAL A 442 -0.34 5.96 41.29
CA VAL A 442 0.17 4.93 42.21
C VAL A 442 -0.67 4.94 43.48
N ALA A 443 -1.08 3.75 43.93
CA ALA A 443 -1.77 3.57 45.20
C ALA A 443 -1.18 2.41 45.99
N TYR A 444 -1.38 2.46 47.30
CA TYR A 444 -0.81 1.54 48.28
C TYR A 444 -1.88 1.07 49.26
N GLN A 445 -1.79 -0.20 49.67
CA GLN A 445 -2.70 -0.86 50.58
C GLN A 445 -1.91 -1.86 51.45
N GLU A 446 -2.28 -1.98 52.72
CA GLU A 446 -1.81 -3.07 53.59
C GLU A 446 -2.84 -4.21 53.63
N VAL A 447 -2.40 -5.46 53.70
CA VAL A 447 -3.26 -6.66 53.73
C VAL A 447 -3.05 -7.39 55.06
N PRO A 448 -3.82 -7.08 56.12
CA PRO A 448 -3.59 -7.63 57.46
C PRO A 448 -3.88 -9.13 57.56
N ASP A 449 -4.78 -9.66 56.73
CA ASP A 449 -5.26 -11.04 56.80
C ASP A 449 -4.24 -12.08 56.29
N GLY A 450 -3.13 -11.65 55.69
CA GLY A 450 -2.07 -12.54 55.19
C GLY A 450 -2.49 -13.50 54.06
N SER A 451 -3.71 -13.39 53.53
CA SER A 451 -4.26 -14.23 52.47
C SER A 451 -4.28 -13.50 51.12
N LYS A 452 -3.98 -14.23 50.03
CA LYS A 452 -3.89 -13.66 48.68
C LYS A 452 -5.22 -13.06 48.20
N GLU A 453 -6.33 -13.67 48.61
CA GLU A 453 -7.69 -13.34 48.16
C GLU A 453 -8.38 -12.26 49.02
N SER A 454 -7.80 -11.84 50.16
CA SER A 454 -8.40 -10.80 50.99
C SER A 454 -8.39 -9.44 50.30
N SER A 455 -9.48 -8.70 50.50
CA SER A 455 -9.72 -7.36 49.95
C SER A 455 -8.83 -6.28 50.59
N GLY A 456 -8.19 -6.55 51.74
CA GLY A 456 -7.21 -5.66 52.39
C GLY A 456 -7.80 -4.36 52.98
N SER A 457 -6.92 -3.48 53.48
CA SER A 457 -7.27 -2.15 54.04
C SER A 457 -7.66 -1.11 52.97
N PRO A 458 -8.29 0.04 53.26
CA PRO A 458 -8.64 1.00 52.21
C PRO A 458 -7.41 1.50 51.41
N TRP A 459 -7.51 1.55 50.08
CA TRP A 459 -6.43 2.04 49.21
C TRP A 459 -6.10 3.50 49.50
N GLN A 460 -4.82 3.80 49.64
CA GLN A 460 -4.28 5.15 49.78
C GLN A 460 -3.71 5.63 48.44
N PHE A 461 -4.15 6.81 48.00
CA PHE A 461 -3.61 7.45 46.79
C PHE A 461 -2.27 8.12 47.11
N ILE A 462 -1.18 7.64 46.50
CA ILE A 462 0.17 8.10 46.85
C ILE A 462 0.60 9.27 45.98
N GLY A 463 0.56 9.11 44.66
CA GLY A 463 1.13 10.09 43.74
C GLY A 463 0.73 9.90 42.28
N LEU A 464 0.97 10.95 41.48
CA LEU A 464 0.85 10.97 40.03
C LEU A 464 2.23 11.11 39.39
N ILE A 465 2.54 10.21 38.47
CA ILE A 465 3.77 10.20 37.69
C ILE A 465 3.44 10.66 36.26
N PRO A 466 4.06 11.74 35.75
CA PRO A 466 3.92 12.16 34.37
C PRO A 466 4.85 11.36 33.45
N LEU A 467 4.28 10.71 32.46
CA LEU A 467 4.94 9.97 31.41
C LEU A 467 4.97 10.83 30.14
N PHE A 468 6.14 11.03 29.56
CA PHE A 468 6.32 11.69 28.28
C PHE A 468 6.69 10.68 27.20
N ASP A 469 5.96 10.70 26.08
CA ASP A 469 6.29 9.91 24.89
C ASP A 469 6.89 10.84 23.81
N PRO A 470 8.21 10.80 23.59
CA PRO A 470 8.85 11.69 22.64
C PRO A 470 8.44 11.36 21.19
N PRO A 471 8.13 12.38 20.38
CA PRO A 471 7.93 12.18 18.94
C PRO A 471 9.23 11.69 18.29
N ARG A 472 9.12 10.92 17.21
CA ARG A 472 10.32 10.53 16.46
C ARG A 472 10.92 11.75 15.75
N HIS A 473 12.25 11.76 15.62
CA HIS A 473 12.99 12.86 14.97
C HIS A 473 12.62 13.03 13.49
N ASP A 474 12.24 11.95 12.82
CA ASP A 474 11.89 11.91 11.39
C ASP A 474 10.40 12.16 11.10
N SER A 475 9.52 11.98 12.09
CA SER A 475 8.06 12.02 11.89
C SER A 475 7.58 13.38 11.38
N ALA A 476 8.07 14.49 11.93
CA ALA A 476 7.64 15.82 11.51
C ALA A 476 7.99 16.12 10.03
N GLU A 477 9.20 15.77 9.59
CA GLU A 477 9.59 15.94 8.19
C GLU A 477 8.80 14.99 7.27
N THR A 478 8.61 13.75 7.73
CA THR A 478 7.88 12.72 6.98
C THR A 478 6.40 13.11 6.77
N ILE A 479 5.75 13.71 7.76
CA ILE A 479 4.38 14.21 7.66
C ILE A 479 4.30 15.35 6.63
N ARG A 480 5.25 16.29 6.64
CA ARG A 480 5.31 17.34 5.61
C ARG A 480 5.49 16.74 4.21
N ARG A 481 6.35 15.71 4.09
CA ARG A 481 6.55 14.99 2.83
C ARG A 481 5.28 14.26 2.39
N ALA A 482 4.56 13.61 3.30
CA ALA A 482 3.28 12.97 3.05
C ALA A 482 2.25 13.97 2.50
N LEU A 483 2.09 15.12 3.16
CA LEU A 483 1.20 16.19 2.73
C LEU A 483 1.58 16.73 1.34
N SER A 484 2.88 16.89 1.05
CA SER A 484 3.37 17.30 -0.28
C SER A 484 3.05 16.28 -1.40
N LEU A 485 2.84 15.02 -1.02
CA LEU A 485 2.45 13.91 -1.90
C LEU A 485 0.92 13.72 -1.97
N GLY A 486 0.15 14.67 -1.43
CA GLY A 486 -1.30 14.59 -1.37
C GLY A 486 -1.83 13.49 -0.46
N LEU A 487 -1.05 13.05 0.53
CA LEU A 487 -1.47 12.09 1.55
C LEU A 487 -1.85 12.85 2.82
N SER A 488 -3.13 12.82 3.20
CA SER A 488 -3.62 13.37 4.45
C SER A 488 -3.31 12.41 5.61
N VAL A 489 -2.53 12.87 6.58
CA VAL A 489 -2.16 12.06 7.75
C VAL A 489 -3.10 12.43 8.90
N LYS A 490 -3.84 11.45 9.43
CA LYS A 490 -4.76 11.63 10.55
C LYS A 490 -4.26 10.90 11.78
N MET A 491 -4.12 11.60 12.90
CA MET A 491 -3.73 10.97 14.17
C MET A 491 -4.93 10.27 14.80
N ILE A 492 -4.75 9.02 15.24
CA ILE A 492 -5.73 8.30 16.05
C ILE A 492 -5.06 7.96 17.38
N THR A 493 -5.70 8.33 18.50
CA THR A 493 -5.15 8.03 19.83
C THR A 493 -6.23 7.79 20.87
N GLY A 494 -5.94 6.89 21.81
CA GLY A 494 -6.74 6.69 23.02
C GLY A 494 -6.47 7.74 24.10
N ASP A 495 -5.48 8.61 23.93
CA ASP A 495 -5.18 9.68 24.88
C ASP A 495 -6.21 10.81 24.79
N GLN A 496 -6.25 11.62 25.84
CA GLN A 496 -7.12 12.79 25.90
C GLN A 496 -6.78 13.82 24.81
N LEU A 497 -7.78 14.62 24.42
CA LEU A 497 -7.67 15.57 23.31
C LEU A 497 -6.55 16.60 23.49
N ALA A 498 -6.31 17.07 24.72
CA ALA A 498 -5.24 18.04 25.00
C ALA A 498 -3.85 17.46 24.66
N ILE A 499 -3.58 16.20 25.05
CA ILE A 499 -2.32 15.50 24.74
C ILE A 499 -2.19 15.31 23.22
N ALA A 500 -3.27 14.91 22.55
CA ALA A 500 -3.30 14.71 21.11
C ALA A 500 -2.97 16.02 20.36
N LYS A 501 -3.62 17.13 20.74
CA LYS A 501 -3.39 18.47 20.16
C LYS A 501 -1.96 18.95 20.38
N GLU A 502 -1.41 18.76 21.57
CA GLU A 502 -0.03 19.16 21.86
C GLU A 502 0.98 18.33 21.07
N THR A 503 0.75 17.02 20.96
CA THR A 503 1.59 16.14 20.13
C THR A 503 1.47 16.51 18.65
N GLY A 504 0.26 16.78 18.16
CA GLY A 504 -0.01 17.24 16.80
C GLY A 504 0.66 18.57 16.46
N ARG A 505 0.66 19.50 17.42
CA ARG A 505 1.36 20.79 17.32
C ARG A 505 2.87 20.60 17.14
N ARG A 506 3.49 19.72 17.92
CA ARG A 506 4.94 19.42 17.82
C ARG A 506 5.30 18.71 16.51
N LEU A 507 4.43 17.81 16.04
CA LEU A 507 4.63 17.08 14.78
C LEU A 507 4.31 17.92 13.53
N GLY A 508 3.57 19.02 13.68
CA GLY A 508 3.18 19.88 12.56
C GLY A 508 1.99 19.34 11.75
N MET A 509 1.11 18.54 12.35
CA MET A 509 -0.10 18.01 11.71
C MET A 509 -1.31 18.94 11.76
N GLY A 510 -1.24 20.02 12.54
CA GLY A 510 -2.39 20.87 12.85
C GLY A 510 -3.04 20.49 14.18
N THR A 511 -3.97 21.33 14.63
CA THR A 511 -4.68 21.18 15.92
C THR A 511 -6.18 20.97 15.73
N ASN A 512 -6.64 20.74 14.49
CA ASN A 512 -8.06 20.50 14.18
C ASN A 512 -8.44 19.05 14.50
N MET A 513 -8.35 18.70 15.79
CA MET A 513 -8.63 17.37 16.32
C MET A 513 -9.90 17.38 17.17
N TYR A 514 -10.63 16.28 17.12
CA TYR A 514 -11.91 16.11 17.80
C TYR A 514 -11.90 14.88 18.72
N PRO A 515 -12.66 14.90 19.83
CA PRO A 515 -12.85 13.69 20.64
C PRO A 515 -13.74 12.70 19.89
N SER A 516 -13.57 11.39 20.10
CA SER A 516 -14.43 10.41 19.44
C SER A 516 -15.88 10.42 19.92
N SER A 517 -16.18 10.96 21.11
CA SER A 517 -17.57 11.13 21.58
C SER A 517 -18.37 12.09 20.70
N ALA A 518 -17.72 13.08 20.08
CA ALA A 518 -18.34 13.98 19.12
C ALA A 518 -18.74 13.27 17.81
N LEU A 519 -18.15 12.11 17.51
CA LEU A 519 -18.49 11.30 16.32
C LEU A 519 -19.79 10.49 16.51
N LEU A 520 -20.10 10.10 17.75
CA LEU A 520 -21.27 9.28 18.09
C LEU A 520 -22.55 10.11 18.35
N GLY A 521 -22.45 11.44 18.31
CA GLY A 521 -23.58 12.35 18.55
C GLY A 521 -24.13 12.32 19.99
N GLN A 522 -23.37 11.77 20.95
CA GLN A 522 -23.75 11.69 22.37
C GLN A 522 -23.48 12.98 23.14
N ASP A 523 -22.47 13.77 22.75
CA ASP A 523 -22.26 15.14 23.23
C ASP A 523 -22.54 16.14 22.09
N ARG A 524 -23.76 16.70 22.08
CA ARG A 524 -24.15 17.76 21.16
C ARG A 524 -23.71 19.12 21.71
N ASP A 525 -22.43 19.46 21.55
CA ASP A 525 -22.05 20.87 21.60
C ASP A 525 -22.75 21.62 20.46
N GLU A 526 -23.49 22.68 20.77
CA GLU A 526 -24.33 23.43 19.81
C GLU A 526 -23.57 23.96 18.58
N SER A 527 -22.24 24.13 18.68
CA SER A 527 -21.39 24.55 17.56
C SER A 527 -21.04 23.42 16.56
N ILE A 528 -21.16 22.15 16.96
CA ILE A 528 -20.85 20.98 16.12
C ILE A 528 -22.04 20.62 15.22
N VAL A 529 -23.23 21.17 15.50
CA VAL A 529 -24.50 20.90 14.81
C VAL A 529 -24.51 21.25 13.31
N ALA A 530 -23.56 22.05 12.82
CA ALA A 530 -23.59 22.55 11.45
C ALA A 530 -23.01 21.62 10.38
N LEU A 531 -22.20 20.60 10.73
CA LEU A 531 -21.53 19.73 9.76
C LEU A 531 -21.93 18.25 9.93
N PRO A 532 -22.25 17.53 8.83
CA PRO A 532 -22.42 16.08 8.88
C PRO A 532 -21.15 15.41 9.43
N VAL A 533 -21.31 14.38 10.27
CA VAL A 533 -20.19 13.65 10.90
C VAL A 533 -19.15 13.20 9.87
N ASP A 534 -19.59 12.76 8.69
CA ASP A 534 -18.68 12.38 7.59
C ASP A 534 -17.76 13.52 7.14
N GLU A 535 -18.28 14.74 7.03
CA GLU A 535 -17.51 15.91 6.57
C GLU A 535 -16.56 16.40 7.67
N LEU A 536 -16.97 16.27 8.93
CA LEU A 536 -16.11 16.50 10.08
C LEU A 536 -14.95 15.50 10.08
N ILE A 537 -15.21 14.21 9.84
CA ILE A 537 -14.18 13.18 9.77
C ILE A 537 -13.19 13.46 8.64
N GLU A 538 -13.68 13.89 7.48
CA GLU A 538 -12.86 14.24 6.31
C GLU A 538 -11.94 15.43 6.61
N LYS A 539 -12.44 16.47 7.29
CA LYS A 539 -11.69 17.70 7.63
C LYS A 539 -10.82 17.61 8.88
N ALA A 540 -11.03 16.61 9.73
CA ALA A 540 -10.29 16.46 10.98
C ALA A 540 -8.83 15.98 10.75
N ASP A 541 -7.88 16.57 11.48
CA ASP A 541 -6.47 16.15 11.46
C ASP A 541 -6.20 14.98 12.44
N GLY A 542 -7.15 14.69 13.33
CA GLY A 542 -7.04 13.56 14.24
C GLY A 542 -8.20 13.41 15.22
N PHE A 543 -8.21 12.26 15.87
CA PHE A 543 -9.21 11.83 16.83
C PHE A 543 -8.55 11.38 18.14
N ALA A 544 -9.11 11.83 19.25
CA ALA A 544 -8.64 11.53 20.60
C ALA A 544 -9.70 10.77 21.41
N GLY A 545 -9.27 10.06 22.46
CA GLY A 545 -10.13 9.21 23.28
C GLY A 545 -10.74 8.03 22.51
N VAL A 546 -10.08 7.60 21.44
CA VAL A 546 -10.65 6.65 20.47
C VAL A 546 -10.62 5.22 21.02
N PHE A 547 -11.80 4.60 21.10
CA PHE A 547 -11.96 3.18 21.40
C PHE A 547 -11.80 2.32 20.14
N PRO A 548 -11.56 1.00 20.27
CA PRO A 548 -11.34 0.10 19.13
C PRO A 548 -12.49 0.14 18.11
N GLU A 549 -13.73 0.20 18.59
CA GLU A 549 -14.95 0.31 17.77
C GLU A 549 -14.96 1.60 16.93
N HIS A 550 -14.56 2.71 17.54
CA HIS A 550 -14.50 4.00 16.86
C HIS A 550 -13.43 4.01 15.76
N LYS A 551 -12.31 3.28 15.93
CA LYS A 551 -11.29 3.14 14.88
C LYS A 551 -11.89 2.49 13.63
N TYR A 552 -12.68 1.43 13.81
CA TYR A 552 -13.37 0.75 12.71
C TYR A 552 -14.37 1.69 12.02
N GLU A 553 -15.17 2.44 12.78
CA GLU A 553 -16.15 3.39 12.23
C GLU A 553 -15.48 4.51 11.44
N ILE A 554 -14.43 5.14 11.97
CA ILE A 554 -13.68 6.21 11.28
C ILE A 554 -13.21 5.72 9.91
N VAL A 555 -12.61 4.52 9.84
CA VAL A 555 -12.15 3.93 8.57
C VAL A 555 -13.33 3.68 7.62
N LYS A 556 -14.45 3.14 8.11
CA LYS A 556 -15.65 2.88 7.32
C LYS A 556 -16.29 4.15 6.74
N HIS A 557 -16.33 5.23 7.51
CA HIS A 557 -16.85 6.52 7.05
C HIS A 557 -15.96 7.13 5.95
N LEU A 558 -14.63 7.07 6.14
CA LEU A 558 -13.67 7.50 5.10
C LEU A 558 -13.82 6.69 3.80
N GLN A 559 -14.01 5.37 3.91
CA GLN A 559 -14.24 4.50 2.74
C GLN A 559 -15.55 4.82 2.01
N THR A 560 -16.61 5.15 2.75
CA THR A 560 -17.92 5.48 2.16
C THR A 560 -17.86 6.79 1.36
N ARG A 561 -16.95 7.69 1.71
CA ARG A 561 -16.60 8.90 0.94
C ARG A 561 -15.65 8.63 -0.24
N ASN A 562 -15.42 7.36 -0.57
CA ASN A 562 -14.48 6.91 -1.59
C ASN A 562 -13.03 7.34 -1.33
N HIS A 563 -12.58 7.52 -0.08
CA HIS A 563 -11.14 7.62 0.22
C HIS A 563 -10.53 6.22 0.30
N ILE A 564 -9.27 6.08 -0.17
CA ILE A 564 -8.50 4.86 -0.01
C ILE A 564 -7.72 5.01 1.28
N CYS A 565 -8.25 4.38 2.34
CA CYS A 565 -7.78 4.58 3.69
C CYS A 565 -6.71 3.54 4.05
N GLY A 566 -5.51 4.02 4.36
CA GLY A 566 -4.50 3.22 5.05
C GLY A 566 -4.63 3.39 6.57
N MET A 567 -4.58 2.29 7.32
CA MET A 567 -4.59 2.30 8.79
C MET A 567 -3.31 1.66 9.31
N ILE A 568 -2.64 2.32 10.24
CA ILE A 568 -1.49 1.77 10.97
C ILE A 568 -1.93 1.40 12.39
N GLY A 569 -1.60 0.19 12.81
CA GLY A 569 -1.93 -0.32 14.14
C GLY A 569 -0.86 -1.27 14.68
N ASN A 570 -0.80 -1.39 16.00
CA ASN A 570 0.15 -2.23 16.71
C ASN A 570 -0.54 -3.25 17.64
N GLY A 571 -1.77 -2.98 18.08
CA GLY A 571 -2.46 -3.76 19.11
C GLY A 571 -3.51 -4.72 18.56
N VAL A 572 -3.91 -5.67 19.41
CA VAL A 572 -5.05 -6.59 19.17
C VAL A 572 -6.35 -5.81 18.90
N ASN A 573 -6.47 -4.65 19.53
CA ASN A 573 -7.60 -3.74 19.39
C ASN A 573 -7.70 -3.10 18.00
N ASP A 574 -6.59 -3.03 17.26
CA ASP A 574 -6.56 -2.42 15.93
C ASP A 574 -6.89 -3.43 14.83
N ALA A 575 -6.88 -4.74 15.14
CA ALA A 575 -7.09 -5.80 14.15
C ALA A 575 -8.40 -5.64 13.33
N PRO A 576 -9.56 -5.29 13.91
CA PRO A 576 -10.78 -5.05 13.13
C PRO A 576 -10.65 -3.85 12.18
N ALA A 577 -10.03 -2.76 12.63
CA ALA A 577 -9.83 -1.56 11.83
C ALA A 577 -8.81 -1.79 10.70
N LEU A 578 -7.72 -2.52 10.98
CA LEU A 578 -6.71 -2.93 10.00
C LEU A 578 -7.31 -3.79 8.89
N LYS A 579 -8.14 -4.77 9.25
CA LYS A 579 -8.80 -5.66 8.28
C LYS A 579 -9.87 -4.94 7.45
N LYS A 580 -10.50 -3.90 8.02
CA LYS A 580 -11.50 -3.09 7.32
C LYS A 580 -10.89 -2.09 6.37
N ALA A 581 -9.73 -1.52 6.71
CA ALA A 581 -9.00 -0.58 5.89
C ALA A 581 -8.68 -1.17 4.51
N ASP A 582 -8.56 -0.30 3.49
CA ASP A 582 -8.16 -0.76 2.16
C ASP A 582 -6.71 -1.30 2.20
N ILE A 583 -5.90 -0.70 3.07
CA ILE A 583 -4.54 -1.14 3.38
C ILE A 583 -4.37 -1.16 4.91
N GLY A 584 -4.36 -2.35 5.50
CA GLY A 584 -3.93 -2.55 6.89
C GLY A 584 -2.39 -2.61 6.98
N ILE A 585 -1.77 -1.76 7.80
CA ILE A 585 -0.33 -1.72 8.02
C ILE A 585 -0.02 -2.06 9.48
N ALA A 586 0.70 -3.16 9.71
CA ALA A 586 1.22 -3.53 11.02
C ALA A 586 2.65 -2.99 11.21
N VAL A 587 2.92 -2.41 12.38
CA VAL A 587 4.27 -1.97 12.77
C VAL A 587 5.17 -3.18 13.11
N ALA A 588 6.49 -3.00 13.16
CA ALA A 588 7.44 -4.08 13.45
C ALA A 588 7.20 -4.74 14.82
N ASP A 589 6.89 -3.92 15.83
CA ASP A 589 6.60 -4.37 17.20
C ASP A 589 5.11 -4.68 17.43
N ALA A 590 4.34 -4.91 16.37
CA ALA A 590 2.91 -5.20 16.47
C ALA A 590 2.64 -6.62 16.97
N THR A 591 1.52 -6.80 17.67
CA THR A 591 1.06 -8.12 18.12
C THR A 591 0.77 -9.05 16.94
N ASP A 592 0.85 -10.36 17.17
CA ASP A 592 0.55 -11.36 16.14
C ASP A 592 -0.85 -11.21 15.56
N ALA A 593 -1.82 -10.85 16.41
CA ALA A 593 -3.17 -10.51 15.97
C ALA A 593 -3.19 -9.35 14.96
N ALA A 594 -2.45 -8.26 15.21
CA ALA A 594 -2.35 -7.13 14.30
C ALA A 594 -1.59 -7.49 13.01
N ARG A 595 -0.48 -8.23 13.10
CA ARG A 595 0.29 -8.72 11.94
C ARG A 595 -0.55 -9.63 11.04
N SER A 596 -1.39 -10.48 11.64
CA SER A 596 -2.28 -11.38 10.90
C SER A 596 -3.40 -10.64 10.17
N ALA A 597 -3.96 -9.60 10.81
CA ALA A 597 -5.03 -8.78 10.25
C ALA A 597 -4.56 -7.79 9.17
N ALA A 598 -3.28 -7.39 9.18
CA ALA A 598 -2.71 -6.44 8.23
C ALA A 598 -2.40 -7.06 6.86
N ASP A 599 -2.49 -6.22 5.82
CA ASP A 599 -2.08 -6.56 4.45
C ASP A 599 -0.58 -6.37 4.22
N ILE A 600 0.03 -5.47 5.00
CA ILE A 600 1.43 -5.07 4.93
C ILE A 600 2.01 -5.05 6.34
N VAL A 601 3.19 -5.62 6.50
CA VAL A 601 3.93 -5.65 7.78
C VAL A 601 5.27 -4.96 7.59
N LEU A 602 5.56 -4.00 8.46
CA LEU A 602 6.84 -3.31 8.50
C LEU A 602 7.83 -4.13 9.32
N THR A 603 9.06 -4.29 8.85
CA THR A 603 10.16 -4.88 9.65
C THR A 603 10.99 -3.81 10.35
N GLU A 604 10.91 -2.56 9.87
CA GLU A 604 11.56 -1.41 10.47
C GLU A 604 10.50 -0.44 11.02
N PRO A 605 10.69 0.10 12.23
CA PRO A 605 9.74 1.06 12.80
C PRO A 605 9.92 2.46 12.18
N GLY A 606 8.80 3.15 11.94
CA GLY A 606 8.80 4.57 11.57
C GLY A 606 7.95 4.90 10.34
N LEU A 607 7.42 6.13 10.32
CA LEU A 607 6.55 6.61 9.25
C LEU A 607 7.30 6.78 7.92
N ASN A 608 8.61 7.04 7.94
CA ASN A 608 9.41 7.28 6.73
C ASN A 608 9.45 6.06 5.79
N VAL A 609 9.49 4.86 6.38
CA VAL A 609 9.44 3.59 5.65
C VAL A 609 8.16 3.50 4.82
N ILE A 610 7.02 3.90 5.40
CA ILE A 610 5.71 3.91 4.75
C ILE A 610 5.68 4.90 3.60
N ILE A 611 6.15 6.13 3.79
CA ILE A 611 6.16 7.12 2.70
C ILE A 611 7.07 6.69 1.55
N THR A 612 8.21 6.06 1.87
CA THR A 612 9.09 5.47 0.86
C THR A 612 8.40 4.32 0.12
N ALA A 613 7.64 3.48 0.84
CA ALA A 613 6.83 2.42 0.25
C ALA A 613 5.76 2.98 -0.69
N VAL A 614 5.02 4.01 -0.27
CA VAL A 614 4.00 4.69 -1.09
C VAL A 614 4.62 5.22 -2.39
N LEU A 615 5.78 5.85 -2.33
CA LEU A 615 6.48 6.34 -3.53
C LEU A 615 6.86 5.19 -4.48
N ASN A 616 7.38 4.08 -3.96
CA ASN A 616 7.74 2.93 -4.77
C ASN A 616 6.50 2.23 -5.35
N SER A 617 5.44 2.09 -4.57
CA SER A 617 4.13 1.60 -5.01
C SER A 617 3.54 2.46 -6.12
N ARG A 618 3.60 3.80 -6.00
CA ARG A 618 3.20 4.72 -7.07
C ARG A 618 4.05 4.55 -8.33
N ALA A 619 5.36 4.35 -8.20
CA ALA A 619 6.22 4.08 -9.36
C ALA A 619 5.92 2.74 -10.03
N ILE A 620 5.55 1.71 -9.25
CA ILE A 620 5.11 0.39 -9.76
C ILE A 620 3.77 0.54 -10.48
N PHE A 621 2.82 1.26 -9.88
CA PHE A 621 1.52 1.56 -10.47
C PHE A 621 1.65 2.29 -11.82
N GLN A 622 2.55 3.28 -11.91
CA GLN A 622 2.81 3.97 -13.18
C GLN A 622 3.26 3.01 -14.28
N ARG A 623 4.18 2.07 -13.97
CA ARG A 623 4.65 1.10 -14.97
C ARG A 623 3.51 0.24 -15.48
N MET A 624 2.66 -0.22 -14.57
CA MET A 624 1.49 -1.02 -14.89
C MET A 624 0.52 -0.25 -15.79
N ARG A 625 0.17 0.98 -15.40
CA ARG A 625 -0.71 1.85 -16.21
C ARG A 625 -0.13 2.11 -17.60
N ASN A 626 1.13 2.51 -17.68
CA ASN A 626 1.80 2.84 -18.95
C ASN A 626 1.84 1.63 -19.89
N TYR A 627 2.06 0.43 -19.33
CA TYR A 627 2.02 -0.81 -20.10
C TYR A 627 0.60 -1.17 -20.55
N THR A 628 -0.42 -0.98 -19.72
CA THR A 628 -1.82 -1.18 -20.15
C THR A 628 -2.18 -0.26 -21.30
N ILE A 629 -1.77 1.03 -21.25
CA ILE A 629 -1.97 1.98 -22.36
C ILE A 629 -1.28 1.48 -23.63
N TYR A 630 -0.04 1.02 -23.51
CA TYR A 630 0.72 0.44 -24.61
C TYR A 630 0.03 -0.79 -25.22
N ALA A 631 -0.40 -1.74 -24.39
CA ALA A 631 -1.05 -2.97 -24.84
C ALA A 631 -2.34 -2.66 -25.61
N VAL A 632 -3.18 -1.79 -25.07
CA VAL A 632 -4.41 -1.33 -25.74
C VAL A 632 -4.08 -0.60 -27.04
N SER A 633 -3.06 0.26 -27.04
CA SER A 633 -2.62 0.99 -28.24
C SER A 633 -2.18 0.05 -29.37
N ILE A 634 -1.39 -0.98 -29.07
CA ILE A 634 -0.95 -1.96 -30.09
C ILE A 634 -2.11 -2.81 -30.61
N THR A 635 -3.01 -3.25 -29.73
CA THR A 635 -4.23 -3.96 -30.15
C THR A 635 -5.02 -3.15 -31.16
N ILE A 636 -5.18 -1.84 -30.93
CA ILE A 636 -5.87 -0.94 -31.85
C ILE A 636 -5.03 -0.68 -33.10
N HIS A 637 -3.71 -0.49 -32.98
CA HIS A 637 -2.82 -0.25 -34.13
C HIS A 637 -2.84 -1.42 -35.11
N ILE A 638 -2.53 -2.63 -34.66
CA ILE A 638 -2.53 -3.83 -35.49
C ILE A 638 -3.96 -4.12 -35.98
N GLY A 639 -4.93 -4.06 -35.05
CA GLY A 639 -6.31 -4.40 -35.35
C GLY A 639 -6.98 -3.48 -36.37
N PHE A 640 -6.79 -2.16 -36.22
CA PHE A 640 -7.36 -1.18 -37.14
C PHE A 640 -6.51 -1.00 -38.40
N GLY A 641 -5.18 -1.03 -38.26
CA GLY A 641 -4.24 -0.84 -39.36
C GLY A 641 -4.38 -1.91 -40.44
N PHE A 642 -4.20 -3.19 -40.10
CA PHE A 642 -4.29 -4.27 -41.09
C PHE A 642 -5.69 -4.41 -41.67
N ARG A 643 -6.74 -4.16 -40.87
CA ARG A 643 -8.12 -4.11 -41.37
C ARG A 643 -8.31 -3.04 -42.44
N LEU A 644 -7.82 -1.82 -42.23
CA LEU A 644 -7.93 -0.76 -43.25
C LEU A 644 -7.16 -1.10 -44.53
N LEU A 645 -5.99 -1.73 -44.42
CA LEU A 645 -5.22 -2.21 -45.57
C LEU A 645 -5.99 -3.27 -46.35
N ALA A 646 -6.59 -4.23 -45.66
CA ALA A 646 -7.42 -5.26 -46.26
C ALA A 646 -8.66 -4.63 -46.92
N LEU A 647 -9.39 -3.73 -46.26
CA LEU A 647 -10.64 -3.18 -46.79
C LEU A 647 -10.44 -2.27 -48.01
N ILE A 648 -9.45 -1.36 -47.97
CA ILE A 648 -9.28 -0.32 -49.00
C ILE A 648 -8.50 -0.84 -50.21
N TRP A 649 -7.40 -1.58 -49.99
CA TRP A 649 -6.48 -1.99 -51.07
C TRP A 649 -6.50 -3.50 -51.35
N GLN A 650 -7.35 -4.26 -50.67
CA GLN A 650 -7.35 -5.71 -50.77
C GLN A 650 -6.01 -6.35 -50.43
N PHE A 651 -5.27 -5.70 -49.53
CA PHE A 651 -3.96 -6.16 -49.09
C PHE A 651 -4.08 -7.20 -47.98
N ASN A 652 -3.66 -8.42 -48.28
CA ASN A 652 -3.58 -9.52 -47.32
C ASN A 652 -2.14 -9.61 -46.80
N PHE A 653 -2.01 -9.42 -45.50
CA PHE A 653 -0.72 -9.49 -44.83
C PHE A 653 -0.48 -10.90 -44.29
N PRO A 654 0.74 -11.46 -44.40
CA PRO A 654 1.01 -12.82 -43.93
C PRO A 654 0.85 -12.95 -42.40
N PRO A 655 0.02 -13.89 -41.89
CA PRO A 655 -0.17 -14.08 -40.45
C PRO A 655 1.14 -14.39 -39.70
N PHE A 656 2.03 -15.17 -40.31
CA PHE A 656 3.36 -15.49 -39.79
C PHE A 656 4.20 -14.25 -39.44
N MET A 657 4.06 -13.16 -40.19
CA MET A 657 4.83 -11.94 -39.92
C MET A 657 4.29 -11.17 -38.72
N VAL A 658 2.98 -11.22 -38.48
CA VAL A 658 2.36 -10.70 -37.26
C VAL A 658 2.78 -11.52 -36.06
N LEU A 659 2.90 -12.83 -36.21
CA LEU A 659 3.44 -13.71 -35.17
C LEU A 659 4.87 -13.31 -34.79
N ILE A 660 5.75 -13.01 -35.75
CA ILE A 660 7.10 -12.51 -35.44
C ILE A 660 7.05 -11.16 -34.72
N ILE A 661 6.17 -10.24 -35.14
CA ILE A 661 5.96 -8.96 -34.44
C ILE A 661 5.54 -9.21 -32.99
N ALA A 662 4.59 -10.12 -32.76
CA ALA A 662 4.12 -10.48 -31.42
C ALA A 662 5.27 -11.04 -30.56
N ILE A 663 6.07 -11.98 -31.08
CA ILE A 663 7.21 -12.55 -30.36
C ILE A 663 8.25 -11.48 -29.99
N LEU A 664 8.62 -10.61 -30.94
CA LEU A 664 9.62 -9.57 -30.70
C LEU A 664 9.12 -8.52 -29.72
N ASN A 665 7.85 -8.12 -29.82
CA ASN A 665 7.23 -7.17 -28.90
C ASN A 665 7.15 -7.79 -27.50
N ASP A 666 6.51 -8.94 -27.35
CA ASP A 666 6.30 -9.58 -26.05
C ASP A 666 7.63 -9.93 -25.37
N GLY A 667 8.59 -10.50 -26.10
CA GLY A 667 9.90 -10.86 -25.58
C GLY A 667 10.71 -9.65 -25.08
N ALA A 668 10.76 -8.57 -25.87
CA ALA A 668 11.47 -7.35 -25.46
C ALA A 668 10.78 -6.68 -24.26
N ILE A 669 9.45 -6.69 -24.21
CA ILE A 669 8.67 -6.03 -23.17
C ILE A 669 8.78 -6.73 -21.82
N ILE A 670 8.58 -8.05 -21.79
CA ILE A 670 8.43 -8.81 -20.53
C ILE A 670 9.66 -8.60 -19.62
N ILE A 671 10.85 -8.57 -20.20
CA ILE A 671 12.10 -8.47 -19.42
C ILE A 671 12.40 -7.02 -19.01
N THR A 672 11.91 -6.02 -19.76
CA THR A 672 12.37 -4.63 -19.63
C THR A 672 11.45 -3.74 -18.81
N ILE A 673 10.13 -3.83 -18.98
CA ILE A 673 9.17 -2.91 -18.33
C ILE A 673 9.15 -3.11 -16.81
N SER A 674 9.24 -4.36 -16.36
CA SER A 674 9.22 -4.69 -14.94
C SER A 674 10.38 -4.05 -14.16
N LYS A 675 11.53 -3.81 -14.84
CA LYS A 675 12.75 -3.21 -14.28
C LYS A 675 12.90 -1.72 -14.57
N ASP A 676 11.91 -1.10 -15.19
CA ASP A 676 12.05 0.27 -15.67
C ASP A 676 12.17 1.31 -14.54
N ARG A 677 12.71 2.49 -14.82
CA ARG A 677 12.80 3.62 -13.88
C ARG A 677 11.82 4.72 -14.29
N VAL A 678 10.58 4.60 -13.82
CA VAL A 678 9.53 5.62 -14.00
C VAL A 678 9.44 6.52 -12.77
N ARG A 679 9.17 7.82 -12.99
CA ARG A 679 8.96 8.79 -11.91
C ARG A 679 7.61 8.53 -11.23
N PRO A 680 7.54 8.47 -9.89
CA PRO A 680 6.28 8.31 -9.18
C PRO A 680 5.37 9.53 -9.39
N SER A 681 4.06 9.32 -9.35
CA SER A 681 3.11 10.43 -9.38
C SER A 681 3.11 11.18 -8.04
N PRO A 682 3.12 12.52 -8.04
CA PRO A 682 3.08 13.30 -6.81
C PRO A 682 1.73 13.20 -6.11
N HIS A 683 0.65 12.89 -6.83
CA HIS A 683 -0.68 12.71 -6.26
C HIS A 683 -1.09 11.23 -6.26
N PRO A 684 -2.01 10.83 -5.36
CA PRO A 684 -2.63 9.50 -5.40
C PRO A 684 -3.30 9.29 -6.76
N GLU A 685 -3.07 8.13 -7.37
CA GLU A 685 -3.71 7.77 -8.64
C GLU A 685 -4.57 6.53 -8.48
N ARG A 686 -5.75 6.56 -9.11
CA ARG A 686 -6.69 5.44 -9.13
C ARG A 686 -6.76 4.88 -10.54
N TRP A 687 -7.18 3.62 -10.66
CA TRP A 687 -7.44 3.03 -11.96
C TRP A 687 -8.62 3.71 -12.64
N ASN A 688 -8.33 4.63 -13.55
CA ASN A 688 -9.32 5.16 -14.49
C ASN A 688 -9.20 4.42 -15.81
N LEU A 689 -9.91 3.29 -15.92
CA LEU A 689 -9.88 2.45 -17.11
C LEU A 689 -10.32 3.21 -18.37
N THR A 690 -11.27 4.14 -18.24
CA THR A 690 -11.72 4.98 -19.35
C THR A 690 -10.60 5.85 -19.90
N GLU A 691 -9.81 6.49 -19.03
CA GLU A 691 -8.65 7.29 -19.44
C GLU A 691 -7.61 6.43 -20.18
N VAL A 692 -7.35 5.22 -19.66
CA VAL A 692 -6.41 4.27 -20.27
C VAL A 692 -6.90 3.83 -21.65
N PHE A 693 -8.19 3.47 -21.78
CA PHE A 693 -8.76 3.02 -23.06
C PHE A 693 -8.82 4.14 -24.09
N VAL A 694 -9.21 5.36 -23.71
CA VAL A 694 -9.24 6.50 -24.63
C VAL A 694 -7.83 6.86 -25.10
N THR A 695 -6.86 6.90 -24.17
CA THR A 695 -5.47 7.21 -24.51
C THR A 695 -4.86 6.16 -25.42
N GLY A 696 -5.06 4.88 -25.08
CA GLY A 696 -4.59 3.76 -25.91
C GLY A 696 -5.21 3.79 -27.31
N SER A 697 -6.53 3.97 -27.41
CA SER A 697 -7.23 3.96 -28.70
C SER A 697 -6.87 5.12 -29.62
N ILE A 698 -6.64 6.34 -29.10
CA ILE A 698 -6.22 7.47 -29.93
C ILE A 698 -4.77 7.28 -30.42
N LEU A 699 -3.87 6.85 -29.53
CA LEU A 699 -2.48 6.58 -29.91
C LEU A 699 -2.39 5.44 -30.92
N GLY A 700 -3.11 4.35 -30.70
CA GLY A 700 -3.17 3.21 -31.63
C GLY A 700 -3.81 3.58 -32.96
N GLY A 701 -4.88 4.38 -32.95
CA GLY A 701 -5.53 4.88 -34.16
C GLY A 701 -4.61 5.77 -35.00
N TYR A 702 -3.81 6.62 -34.35
CA TYR A 702 -2.78 7.42 -35.03
C TYR A 702 -1.72 6.52 -35.69
N LEU A 703 -1.20 5.53 -34.96
CA LEU A 703 -0.22 4.58 -35.49
C LEU A 703 -0.76 3.78 -36.69
N ALA A 704 -2.02 3.34 -36.62
CA ALA A 704 -2.73 2.71 -37.72
C ALA A 704 -2.84 3.63 -38.93
N MET A 705 -3.21 4.90 -38.72
CA MET A 705 -3.28 5.89 -39.80
C MET A 705 -1.91 6.12 -40.45
N MET A 706 -0.83 6.17 -39.67
CA MET A 706 0.53 6.30 -40.21
C MET A 706 0.99 5.07 -40.99
N THR A 707 0.54 3.88 -40.60
CA THR A 707 0.79 2.65 -41.36
C THR A 707 0.04 2.68 -42.71
N VAL A 708 -1.20 3.16 -42.70
CA VAL A 708 -2.03 3.33 -43.91
C VAL A 708 -1.45 4.38 -44.85
N ILE A 709 -0.97 5.52 -44.33
CA ILE A 709 -0.31 6.56 -45.13
C ILE A 709 0.99 6.03 -45.73
N PHE A 710 1.78 5.28 -44.96
CA PHE A 710 2.99 4.63 -45.46
C PHE A 710 2.67 3.67 -46.61
N PHE A 711 1.65 2.82 -46.44
CA PHE A 711 1.21 1.90 -47.48
C PHE A 711 0.71 2.63 -48.73
N TRP A 712 -0.13 3.66 -48.56
CA TRP A 712 -0.67 4.45 -49.68
C TRP A 712 0.45 5.15 -50.46
N THR A 713 1.41 5.75 -49.76
CA THR A 713 2.55 6.42 -50.40
C THR A 713 3.47 5.44 -51.12
N ALA A 714 3.72 4.25 -50.55
CA ALA A 714 4.53 3.22 -51.21
C ALA A 714 3.82 2.56 -52.41
N TYR A 715 2.50 2.34 -52.33
CA TYR A 715 1.75 1.56 -53.32
C TYR A 715 1.16 2.39 -54.48
N ARG A 716 0.70 3.63 -54.22
CA ARG A 716 0.03 4.48 -55.23
C ARG A 716 0.88 5.62 -55.77
N THR A 717 1.94 6.04 -55.08
CA THR A 717 2.72 7.21 -55.46
C THR A 717 4.20 6.89 -55.67
N ASP A 718 4.86 7.56 -56.61
CA ASP A 718 6.32 7.45 -56.80
C ASP A 718 7.12 8.32 -55.81
N PHE A 719 6.55 8.67 -54.65
CA PHE A 719 7.16 9.63 -53.73
C PHE A 719 8.51 9.17 -53.21
N PHE A 720 8.62 7.91 -52.77
CA PHE A 720 9.87 7.34 -52.26
C PHE A 720 10.94 7.15 -53.35
N PRO A 721 10.62 6.58 -54.54
CA PRO A 721 11.57 6.47 -55.64
C PRO A 721 12.08 7.83 -56.15
N ARG A 722 11.22 8.86 -56.24
CA ARG A 722 11.61 10.20 -56.73
C ARG A 722 12.47 10.98 -55.74
N THR A 723 12.27 10.78 -54.44
CA THR A 723 12.98 11.55 -53.40
C THR A 723 14.31 10.90 -53.00
N PHE A 724 14.38 9.56 -52.99
CA PHE A 724 15.54 8.82 -52.49
C PHE A 724 16.28 7.98 -53.54
N GLY A 725 15.78 7.87 -54.78
CA GLY A 725 16.46 7.16 -55.87
C GLY A 725 16.54 5.63 -55.70
N ILE A 726 15.53 5.03 -55.08
CA ILE A 726 15.47 3.58 -54.76
C ILE A 726 14.47 2.88 -55.69
N SER A 727 14.58 1.56 -55.83
CA SER A 727 13.67 0.69 -56.59
C SER A 727 12.19 1.01 -56.33
N SER A 728 11.43 1.18 -57.41
CA SER A 728 9.97 1.39 -57.39
C SER A 728 9.25 0.14 -56.86
N LEU A 729 8.24 0.33 -56.02
CA LEU A 729 7.30 -0.71 -55.54
C LEU A 729 5.88 -0.46 -56.08
N ASN A 730 5.78 0.17 -57.26
CA ASN A 730 4.53 0.67 -57.80
C ASN A 730 3.69 -0.46 -58.44
N LYS A 731 2.37 -0.27 -58.53
CA LYS A 731 1.36 -1.22 -59.05
C LYS A 731 1.66 -1.81 -60.45
N LYS A 732 2.61 -1.26 -61.20
CA LYS A 732 2.95 -1.69 -62.57
C LYS A 732 3.88 -2.91 -62.62
N ASP A 733 4.60 -3.21 -61.54
CA ASP A 733 5.54 -4.33 -61.48
C ASP A 733 4.90 -5.50 -60.70
N VAL A 734 4.64 -6.61 -61.40
CA VAL A 734 3.76 -7.72 -60.95
C VAL A 734 4.38 -8.56 -59.80
N ASP A 735 5.66 -8.37 -59.49
CA ASP A 735 6.42 -9.16 -58.50
C ASP A 735 6.60 -8.51 -57.11
N ASP A 736 6.10 -7.28 -56.88
CA ASP A 736 6.48 -6.47 -55.70
C ASP A 736 5.60 -6.60 -54.44
N TRP A 737 4.58 -7.47 -54.44
CA TRP A 737 3.72 -7.68 -53.27
C TRP A 737 4.48 -8.16 -52.03
N ARG A 738 5.46 -9.04 -52.24
CA ARG A 738 6.26 -9.66 -51.18
C ARG A 738 7.22 -8.66 -50.54
N LYS A 739 7.80 -7.76 -51.35
CA LYS A 739 8.67 -6.68 -50.86
C LYS A 739 7.87 -5.62 -50.11
N LEU A 740 6.64 -5.33 -50.53
CA LEU A 740 5.74 -4.43 -49.83
C LEU A 740 5.35 -4.99 -48.44
N ALA A 741 5.09 -6.29 -48.34
CA ALA A 741 4.87 -6.95 -47.05
C ALA A 741 6.08 -6.81 -46.10
N SER A 742 7.30 -6.97 -46.60
CA SER A 742 8.54 -6.72 -45.84
C SER A 742 8.66 -5.27 -45.37
N ALA A 743 8.28 -4.30 -46.22
CA ALA A 743 8.29 -2.88 -45.88
C ALA A 743 7.35 -2.57 -44.72
N VAL A 744 6.09 -3.05 -44.82
CA VAL A 744 5.06 -2.85 -43.81
C VAL A 744 5.42 -3.57 -42.52
N TYR A 745 5.96 -4.78 -42.58
CA TYR A 745 6.47 -5.53 -41.43
C TYR A 745 7.50 -4.71 -40.64
N LEU A 746 8.53 -4.20 -41.31
CA LEU A 746 9.58 -3.41 -40.66
C LEU A 746 9.01 -2.11 -40.08
N GLN A 747 8.14 -1.43 -40.83
CA GLN A 747 7.50 -0.20 -40.39
C GLN A 747 6.69 -0.41 -39.10
N VAL A 748 5.82 -1.43 -39.08
CA VAL A 748 4.96 -1.75 -37.94
C VAL A 748 5.80 -2.22 -36.75
N SER A 749 6.80 -3.09 -36.96
CA SER A 749 7.68 -3.58 -35.88
C SER A 749 8.46 -2.43 -35.22
N SER A 750 9.07 -1.55 -36.00
CA SER A 750 9.85 -0.43 -35.47
C SER A 750 9.01 0.60 -34.74
N ILE A 751 7.87 1.01 -35.29
CA ILE A 751 7.03 2.01 -34.64
C ILE A 751 6.34 1.44 -33.38
N SER A 752 5.96 0.15 -33.39
CA SER A 752 5.35 -0.51 -32.23
C SER A 752 6.28 -0.51 -31.02
N GLN A 753 7.56 -0.83 -31.21
CA GLN A 753 8.52 -0.80 -30.12
C GLN A 753 8.93 0.62 -29.73
N ALA A 754 9.04 1.55 -30.70
CA ALA A 754 9.29 2.94 -30.41
C ALA A 754 8.18 3.54 -29.52
N HIS A 755 6.92 3.16 -29.78
CA HIS A 755 5.76 3.60 -29.02
C HIS A 755 5.88 3.35 -27.51
N LEU A 756 6.59 2.31 -27.10
CA LEU A 756 6.86 2.01 -25.68
C LEU A 756 7.57 3.17 -24.96
N PHE A 757 8.49 3.87 -25.63
CA PHE A 757 9.18 5.01 -25.05
C PHE A 757 8.23 6.21 -24.84
N VAL A 758 7.22 6.36 -25.70
CA VAL A 758 6.21 7.43 -25.58
C VAL A 758 5.28 7.18 -24.42
N THR A 759 4.76 5.95 -24.30
CA THR A 759 3.80 5.57 -23.24
C THR A 759 4.46 5.52 -21.87
N ARG A 760 5.75 5.19 -21.80
CA ARG A 760 6.56 5.27 -20.58
C ARG A 760 6.71 6.70 -20.07
N ALA A 761 7.07 7.62 -20.95
CA ALA A 761 7.48 8.96 -20.53
C ALA A 761 6.28 9.81 -20.14
N ARG A 762 6.34 10.44 -18.95
CA ARG A 762 5.29 11.38 -18.55
C ARG A 762 5.49 12.72 -19.25
N SER A 763 6.74 13.15 -19.37
CA SER A 763 7.17 14.27 -20.19
C SER A 763 7.51 13.81 -21.61
N TRP A 764 8.37 14.55 -22.29
CA TRP A 764 8.90 14.20 -23.60
C TRP A 764 9.72 12.92 -23.52
N SER A 765 9.53 12.02 -24.49
CA SER A 765 10.24 10.75 -24.57
C SER A 765 11.78 10.92 -24.54
N TYR A 766 12.30 11.95 -25.20
CA TYR A 766 13.74 12.24 -25.27
C TYR A 766 14.36 12.72 -23.96
N VAL A 767 13.57 13.34 -23.07
CA VAL A 767 14.07 13.87 -21.79
C VAL A 767 14.19 12.76 -20.74
N GLU A 768 13.27 11.81 -20.77
CA GLU A 768 13.25 10.68 -19.84
C GLU A 768 14.07 9.51 -20.40
N CYS A 769 15.40 9.58 -20.23
CA CYS A 769 16.32 8.56 -20.74
C CYS A 769 15.97 7.15 -20.26
N PRO A 770 15.96 6.15 -21.17
CA PRO A 770 15.66 4.79 -20.80
C PRO A 770 16.75 4.11 -19.97
N VAL A 771 16.36 3.10 -19.20
CA VAL A 771 17.35 2.21 -18.55
C VAL A 771 18.11 1.49 -19.66
N LEU A 772 19.44 1.33 -19.49
CA LEU A 772 20.31 0.68 -20.48
C LEU A 772 19.75 -0.67 -20.98
N PHE A 773 19.13 -1.44 -20.09
CA PHE A 773 18.52 -2.72 -20.41
C PHE A 773 17.34 -2.61 -21.40
N LEU A 774 16.49 -1.58 -21.26
CA LEU A 774 15.39 -1.33 -22.19
C LEU A 774 15.92 -0.89 -23.57
N ALA A 775 16.94 -0.02 -23.57
CA ALA A 775 17.57 0.43 -24.81
C ALA A 775 18.26 -0.73 -25.55
N LEU A 776 18.94 -1.62 -24.82
CA LEU A 776 19.57 -2.82 -25.39
C LEU A 776 18.54 -3.77 -25.98
N ALA A 777 17.43 -4.02 -25.28
CA ALA A 777 16.36 -4.89 -25.79
C ALA A 777 15.72 -4.33 -27.06
N PHE A 778 15.47 -3.00 -27.11
CA PHE A 778 15.01 -2.33 -28.32
C PHE A 778 16.01 -2.51 -29.45
N PHE A 779 17.30 -2.27 -29.21
CA PHE A 779 18.33 -2.40 -30.24
C PHE A 779 18.41 -3.83 -30.80
N VAL A 780 18.40 -4.85 -29.93
CA VAL A 780 18.46 -6.26 -30.35
C VAL A 780 17.22 -6.66 -31.15
N ALA A 781 16.03 -6.27 -30.69
CA ALA A 781 14.79 -6.62 -31.38
C ALA A 781 14.67 -5.90 -32.74
N GLN A 782 15.07 -4.63 -32.81
CA GLN A 782 15.08 -3.84 -34.04
C GLN A 782 16.15 -4.26 -35.03
N LEU A 783 17.33 -4.64 -34.55
CA LEU A 783 18.36 -5.25 -35.39
C LEU A 783 17.83 -6.54 -36.02
N THR A 784 17.18 -7.38 -35.21
CA THR A 784 16.58 -8.64 -35.69
C THR A 784 15.48 -8.38 -36.72
N ALA A 785 14.56 -7.44 -36.46
CA ALA A 785 13.50 -7.07 -37.39
C ALA A 785 14.06 -6.51 -38.71
N THR A 786 15.09 -5.67 -38.64
CA THR A 786 15.75 -5.10 -39.83
C THR A 786 16.45 -6.18 -40.65
N LEU A 787 17.15 -7.12 -40.00
CA LEU A 787 17.79 -8.24 -40.68
C LEU A 787 16.77 -9.16 -41.37
N ILE A 788 15.63 -9.43 -40.73
CA ILE A 788 14.53 -10.20 -41.34
C ILE A 788 13.99 -9.47 -42.57
N ALA A 789 13.70 -8.16 -42.46
CA ALA A 789 13.15 -7.39 -43.57
C ALA A 789 14.12 -7.26 -44.78
N VAL A 790 15.42 -7.22 -44.52
CA VAL A 790 16.45 -7.03 -45.57
C VAL A 790 16.85 -8.35 -46.24
N TYR A 791 17.00 -9.44 -45.46
CA TYR A 791 17.61 -10.69 -45.96
C TYR A 791 16.63 -11.86 -46.11
N ALA A 792 15.44 -11.82 -45.51
CA ALA A 792 14.54 -12.97 -45.57
C ALA A 792 13.89 -13.09 -46.96
N THR A 793 14.13 -14.22 -47.63
CA THR A 793 13.39 -14.66 -48.82
C THR A 793 12.71 -15.97 -48.50
N TRP A 794 11.53 -15.89 -47.87
CA TRP A 794 10.77 -17.07 -47.45
C TRP A 794 9.57 -17.25 -48.37
N SER A 795 9.59 -18.33 -49.15
CA SER A 795 8.49 -18.70 -50.06
C SER A 795 7.19 -18.98 -49.32
N PHE A 796 7.27 -19.48 -48.08
CA PHE A 796 6.12 -19.82 -47.25
C PHE A 796 5.47 -18.59 -46.58
N ALA A 797 6.27 -17.61 -46.15
CA ALA A 797 5.78 -16.39 -45.52
C ALA A 797 5.49 -15.26 -46.53
N THR A 798 5.53 -15.58 -47.82
CA THR A 798 5.35 -14.66 -48.96
C THR A 798 6.13 -13.34 -48.82
N ILE A 799 7.39 -13.43 -48.39
CA ILE A 799 8.27 -12.27 -48.16
C ILE A 799 9.55 -12.37 -48.99
N GLU A 800 9.99 -11.20 -49.48
CA GLU A 800 11.24 -11.01 -50.18
C GLU A 800 12.01 -9.82 -49.59
N GLY A 801 13.34 -9.93 -49.50
CA GLY A 801 14.20 -8.94 -48.88
C GLY A 801 14.16 -7.60 -49.60
N ILE A 802 13.94 -6.51 -48.85
CA ILE A 802 13.74 -5.16 -49.41
C ILE A 802 15.04 -4.35 -49.58
N GLY A 803 16.19 -4.90 -49.18
CA GLY A 803 17.49 -4.23 -49.27
C GLY A 803 17.68 -3.09 -48.24
N TRP A 804 18.93 -2.72 -47.99
CA TRP A 804 19.30 -1.73 -46.96
C TRP A 804 18.82 -0.30 -47.25
N GLY A 805 18.69 0.08 -48.53
CA GLY A 805 18.22 1.41 -48.92
C GLY A 805 16.79 1.68 -48.46
N TRP A 806 15.87 0.74 -48.73
CA TRP A 806 14.49 0.83 -48.26
C TRP A 806 14.38 0.74 -46.75
N ALA A 807 15.18 -0.12 -46.10
CA ALA A 807 15.22 -0.19 -44.64
C ALA A 807 15.58 1.18 -44.02
N GLY A 808 16.59 1.87 -44.55
CA GLY A 808 16.96 3.22 -44.10
C GLY A 808 15.83 4.26 -44.24
N VAL A 809 15.09 4.21 -45.34
CA VAL A 809 13.93 5.11 -45.56
C VAL A 809 12.79 4.80 -44.59
N ILE A 810 12.52 3.53 -44.31
CA ILE A 810 11.50 3.11 -43.33
C ILE A 810 11.88 3.60 -41.92
N TRP A 811 13.16 3.49 -41.56
CA TRP A 811 13.67 4.05 -40.31
C TRP A 811 13.48 5.57 -40.23
N LEU A 812 13.84 6.29 -41.30
CA LEU A 812 13.67 7.74 -41.36
C LEU A 812 12.19 8.15 -41.23
N TYR A 813 11.30 7.45 -41.94
CA TYR A 813 9.85 7.64 -41.85
C TYR A 813 9.39 7.47 -40.40
N ASN A 814 9.76 6.37 -39.75
CA ASN A 814 9.37 6.10 -38.37
C ASN A 814 9.89 7.15 -37.39
N ILE A 815 11.12 7.65 -37.55
CA ILE A 815 11.67 8.72 -36.70
C ILE A 815 10.86 10.02 -36.84
N ILE A 816 10.47 10.38 -38.06
CA ILE A 816 9.68 11.60 -38.31
C ILE A 816 8.29 11.49 -37.68
N PHE A 817 7.61 10.36 -37.88
CA PHE A 817 6.25 10.13 -37.36
C PHE A 817 6.20 9.73 -35.89
N TYR A 818 7.36 9.51 -35.27
CA TYR A 818 7.48 9.31 -33.84
C TYR A 818 7.30 10.62 -33.04
N ILE A 819 7.83 11.74 -33.54
CA ILE A 819 7.80 13.04 -32.82
C ILE A 819 6.37 13.51 -32.49
N PRO A 820 5.37 13.43 -33.41
CA PRO A 820 4.00 13.85 -33.12
C PRO A 820 3.28 13.02 -32.04
N LEU A 821 3.73 11.79 -31.75
CA LEU A 821 3.11 10.96 -30.71
C LEU A 821 3.18 11.61 -29.33
N ASP A 822 4.28 12.30 -29.03
CA ASP A 822 4.42 13.03 -27.76
C ASP A 822 3.44 14.20 -27.67
N PHE A 823 3.23 14.93 -28.77
CA PHE A 823 2.23 16.02 -28.82
C PHE A 823 0.80 15.49 -28.63
N ILE A 824 0.45 14.38 -29.29
CA ILE A 824 -0.86 13.74 -29.15
C ILE A 824 -1.07 13.27 -27.71
N LYS A 825 -0.06 12.65 -27.09
CA LYS A 825 -0.08 12.25 -25.68
C LYS A 825 -0.37 13.44 -24.76
N PHE A 826 0.32 14.57 -24.95
CA PHE A 826 0.08 15.77 -24.14
C PHE A 826 -1.32 16.33 -24.35
N PHE A 827 -1.79 16.37 -25.59
CA PHE A 827 -3.14 16.84 -25.92
C PHE A 827 -4.22 15.97 -25.27
N ILE A 828 -4.11 14.64 -25.39
CA ILE A 828 -5.06 13.70 -24.76
C ILE A 828 -5.11 13.90 -23.25
N ARG A 829 -3.95 14.00 -22.61
CA ARG A 829 -3.87 14.19 -21.15
C ARG A 829 -4.44 15.55 -20.73
N TYR A 830 -4.23 16.58 -21.53
CA TYR A 830 -4.80 17.90 -21.31
C TYR A 830 -6.34 17.87 -21.39
N VAL A 831 -6.89 17.18 -22.39
CA VAL A 831 -8.35 17.03 -22.57
C VAL A 831 -9.00 16.16 -21.50
N LEU A 832 -8.32 15.08 -21.06
CA LEU A 832 -8.83 14.15 -20.04
C LEU A 832 -8.66 14.69 -18.60
N SER A 833 -7.82 15.70 -18.38
CA SER A 833 -7.75 16.37 -17.09
C SER A 833 -9.07 17.11 -16.84
N ARG A 834 -9.83 16.68 -15.83
CA ARG A 834 -11.14 17.27 -15.42
C ARG A 834 -11.16 18.80 -15.40
N ASN A 835 -10.01 19.43 -15.13
CA ASN A 835 -9.85 20.89 -15.13
C ASN A 835 -10.24 21.56 -16.45
N PHE A 836 -10.17 20.91 -17.62
CA PHE A 836 -10.62 21.54 -18.87
C PHE A 836 -12.13 21.70 -18.91
N TRP A 837 -12.90 20.68 -18.56
CA TRP A 837 -14.36 20.76 -18.56
C TRP A 837 -14.86 21.70 -17.47
N ASP A 838 -14.23 21.70 -16.29
CA ASP A 838 -14.54 22.67 -15.23
C ASP A 838 -14.14 24.10 -15.66
N LEU A 839 -12.98 24.33 -16.28
CA LEU A 839 -12.65 25.65 -16.82
C LEU A 839 -13.58 26.08 -17.96
N VAL A 840 -13.97 25.18 -18.87
CA VAL A 840 -14.79 25.52 -20.05
C VAL A 840 -16.25 25.71 -19.68
N PHE A 841 -16.78 24.95 -18.71
CA PHE A 841 -18.15 25.12 -18.23
C PHE A 841 -18.27 26.23 -17.18
N GLU A 842 -17.31 26.40 -16.25
CA GLU A 842 -17.36 27.47 -15.25
C GLU A 842 -16.85 28.82 -15.78
N GLN A 843 -15.94 28.85 -16.77
CA GLN A 843 -15.50 30.10 -17.41
C GLN A 843 -16.07 30.26 -18.82
N ARG A 844 -17.36 30.61 -18.93
CA ARG A 844 -17.91 31.30 -20.10
C ARG A 844 -17.39 32.75 -20.23
N ILE A 845 -16.08 32.96 -20.25
CA ILE A 845 -15.48 34.29 -20.47
C ILE A 845 -14.27 34.21 -21.42
N ALA A 846 -14.43 33.50 -22.54
CA ALA A 846 -13.41 33.50 -23.60
C ALA A 846 -13.57 34.66 -24.61
N PHE A 847 -14.52 35.59 -24.42
CA PHE A 847 -14.71 36.75 -25.32
C PHE A 847 -14.99 38.06 -24.56
N THR A 848 -14.05 38.51 -23.72
CA THR A 848 -14.07 39.91 -23.27
C THR A 848 -12.70 40.56 -23.46
N THR A 849 -12.69 41.69 -24.17
CA THR A 849 -11.53 42.53 -24.52
C THR A 849 -11.10 43.45 -23.38
N LYS A 850 -11.07 42.96 -22.14
CA LYS A 850 -10.50 43.73 -21.02
C LYS A 850 -9.03 43.35 -20.84
N ARG A 851 -8.14 44.29 -21.17
CA ARG A 851 -6.69 44.08 -21.20
C ARG A 851 -6.06 43.94 -19.81
N ASP A 852 -6.70 44.42 -18.75
CA ASP A 852 -6.17 44.36 -17.38
C ASP A 852 -7.28 44.11 -16.35
N PHE A 853 -7.43 42.85 -15.91
CA PHE A 853 -8.29 42.54 -14.76
C PHE A 853 -7.62 42.93 -13.44
N GLY A 854 -8.34 43.64 -12.58
CA GLY A 854 -7.98 43.84 -11.17
C GLY A 854 -7.03 45.00 -10.86
N LYS A 855 -6.70 45.90 -11.80
CA LYS A 855 -5.91 47.10 -11.47
C LYS A 855 -6.69 48.09 -10.60
N GLU A 856 -7.93 48.41 -10.98
CA GLU A 856 -8.81 49.31 -10.22
C GLU A 856 -9.19 48.75 -8.85
N GLU A 857 -9.34 47.44 -8.72
CA GLU A 857 -9.62 46.77 -7.44
C GLU A 857 -8.39 46.73 -6.51
N ARG A 858 -7.18 46.60 -7.06
CA ARG A 858 -5.92 46.76 -6.31
C ARG A 858 -5.75 48.17 -5.80
N GLU A 859 -6.08 49.19 -6.59
CA GLU A 859 -6.01 50.59 -6.19
C GLU A 859 -7.03 50.91 -5.08
N ARG A 860 -8.25 50.36 -5.16
CA ARG A 860 -9.27 50.50 -4.10
C ARG A 860 -8.87 49.82 -2.78
N LEU A 861 -8.33 48.60 -2.85
CA LEU A 861 -7.91 47.85 -1.66
C LEU A 861 -6.63 48.44 -1.04
N TRP A 862 -5.71 48.95 -1.86
CA TRP A 862 -4.53 49.70 -1.39
C TRP A 862 -4.96 50.97 -0.65
N ALA A 863 -5.90 51.73 -1.21
CA ALA A 863 -6.45 52.93 -0.57
C ALA A 863 -7.19 52.61 0.75
N GLN A 864 -7.84 51.44 0.87
CA GLN A 864 -8.45 50.98 2.12
C GLN A 864 -7.42 50.57 3.17
N ALA A 865 -6.38 49.83 2.77
CA ALA A 865 -5.32 49.39 3.68
C ALA A 865 -4.47 50.56 4.23
N GLN A 866 -4.33 51.63 3.46
CA GLN A 866 -3.61 52.83 3.89
C GLN A 866 -4.39 53.64 4.94
N ARG A 867 -5.73 53.58 4.91
CA ARG A 867 -6.59 54.23 5.89
C ARG A 867 -6.58 53.52 7.25
N THR A 868 -6.52 52.18 7.27
CA THR A 868 -6.45 51.40 8.51
C THR A 868 -5.09 51.48 9.19
N LEU A 869 -4.00 51.65 8.43
CA LEU A 869 -2.64 51.82 8.97
C LEU A 869 -2.44 53.16 9.71
N HIS A 870 -3.31 54.14 9.47
CA HIS A 870 -3.33 55.44 10.16
C HIS A 870 -4.40 55.51 11.28
N GLY A 871 -4.95 54.38 11.72
CA GLY A 871 -5.82 54.31 12.89
C GLY A 871 -7.23 54.89 12.69
N LEU A 872 -7.66 55.16 11.45
CA LEU A 872 -9.03 55.57 11.14
C LEU A 872 -9.89 54.34 10.83
N HIS A 873 -10.94 54.11 11.63
CA HIS A 873 -11.90 53.03 11.39
C HIS A 873 -12.73 53.30 10.11
N PRO A 874 -12.98 52.28 9.26
CA PRO A 874 -13.87 52.42 8.13
C PRO A 874 -15.34 52.47 8.61
N HIS A 875 -16.17 53.25 7.91
CA HIS A 875 -17.62 53.32 8.15
C HIS A 875 -18.28 51.95 7.93
N ASP A 876 -19.07 51.51 8.91
CA ASP A 876 -19.93 50.32 8.78
C ASP A 876 -20.97 50.52 7.67
N SER A 877 -20.98 49.60 6.71
CA SER A 877 -22.07 49.46 5.75
C SER A 877 -22.64 48.05 5.84
N ASN A 878 -23.57 47.87 6.77
CA ASN A 878 -24.58 46.81 6.70
C ASN A 878 -25.52 47.11 5.53
N MET A 879 -25.35 46.40 4.42
CA MET A 879 -26.39 45.98 3.46
C MET A 879 -25.68 45.54 2.18
N PHE A 880 -25.63 44.24 1.92
CA PHE A 880 -26.20 43.61 0.72
C PHE A 880 -25.88 42.11 0.72
N SER A 881 -26.91 41.36 0.35
CA SER A 881 -27.10 39.93 0.45
C SER A 881 -26.29 39.09 -0.55
N VAL A 882 -25.86 37.91 -0.07
CA VAL A 882 -25.95 36.58 -0.71
C VAL A 882 -25.14 36.32 -2.01
N ARG A 883 -24.33 35.25 -1.89
CA ARG A 883 -23.68 34.36 -2.88
C ARG A 883 -22.24 34.67 -3.30
N SER A 884 -21.45 33.59 -3.17
CA SER A 884 -20.10 33.29 -3.70
C SER A 884 -18.90 33.69 -2.83
N SER A 885 -18.22 32.68 -2.25
CA SER A 885 -16.75 32.71 -2.11
C SER A 885 -16.18 31.34 -1.66
N TYR A 886 -15.86 30.47 -2.62
CA TYR A 886 -14.88 29.38 -2.42
C TYR A 886 -13.54 29.67 -3.14
N GLY A 887 -13.49 30.68 -4.03
CA GLY A 887 -12.30 31.05 -4.80
C GLY A 887 -11.35 32.05 -4.12
N GLN A 888 -11.80 32.82 -3.11
CA GLN A 888 -10.96 33.88 -2.51
C GLN A 888 -9.96 33.33 -1.46
N LEU A 889 -10.27 32.22 -0.78
CA LEU A 889 -9.37 31.59 0.20
C LEU A 889 -8.15 30.93 -0.46
N SER A 890 -8.33 30.29 -1.62
CA SER A 890 -7.25 29.64 -2.38
C SER A 890 -6.20 30.65 -2.85
N ARG A 891 -6.63 31.83 -3.32
CA ARG A 891 -5.73 32.90 -3.77
C ARG A 891 -4.99 33.59 -2.63
N MET A 892 -5.64 33.80 -1.48
CA MET A 892 -4.95 34.33 -0.29
C MET A 892 -3.87 33.38 0.25
N ALA A 893 -4.12 32.07 0.21
CA ALA A 893 -3.12 31.07 0.60
C ALA A 893 -1.93 31.02 -0.37
N GLU A 894 -2.18 31.16 -1.67
CA GLU A 894 -1.13 31.19 -2.70
C GLU A 894 -0.30 32.49 -2.65
N GLU A 895 -0.92 33.63 -2.30
CA GLU A 895 -0.22 34.89 -2.04
C GLU A 895 0.57 34.87 -0.73
N ALA A 896 0.05 34.26 0.34
CA ALA A 896 0.79 34.07 1.59
C ALA A 896 2.03 33.20 1.38
N ARG A 897 1.91 32.14 0.57
CA ARG A 897 3.02 31.26 0.19
C ARG A 897 4.10 32.02 -0.60
N ARG A 898 3.70 32.84 -1.59
CA ARG A 898 4.66 33.68 -2.35
C ARG A 898 5.31 34.75 -1.49
N ARG A 899 4.58 35.37 -0.55
CA ARG A 899 5.15 36.34 0.41
C ARG A 899 6.16 35.69 1.36
N ALA A 900 5.89 34.47 1.84
CA ALA A 900 6.82 33.70 2.66
C ALA A 900 8.08 33.29 1.87
N GLU A 901 7.93 32.95 0.60
CA GLU A 901 9.05 32.56 -0.27
C GLU A 901 9.94 33.76 -0.64
N ILE A 902 9.34 34.94 -0.86
CA ILE A 902 10.07 36.20 -1.06
C ILE A 902 10.74 36.68 0.22
N ALA A 903 10.11 36.49 1.40
CA ALA A 903 10.72 36.79 2.70
C ALA A 903 11.93 35.89 2.97
N ARG A 904 11.81 34.59 2.66
CA ARG A 904 12.89 33.61 2.74
C ARG A 904 14.07 33.93 1.80
N LEU A 905 13.77 34.39 0.59
CA LEU A 905 14.80 34.82 -0.37
C LEU A 905 15.45 36.16 0.03
N ARG A 906 14.72 37.05 0.74
CA ARG A 906 15.29 38.26 1.33
C ARG A 906 16.23 37.96 2.50
N GLU A 907 15.91 37.01 3.37
CA GLU A 907 16.80 36.61 4.48
C GLU A 907 18.16 36.10 3.97
N LEU A 908 18.17 35.29 2.91
CA LEU A 908 19.40 34.74 2.31
C LEU A 908 20.33 35.79 1.68
N HIS A 909 19.80 36.94 1.24
CA HIS A 909 20.57 38.01 0.58
C HIS A 909 20.84 39.23 1.47
N THR A 910 20.46 39.19 2.75
CA THR A 910 20.86 40.24 3.70
C THR A 910 22.19 39.92 4.36
N LEU A 911 22.99 40.96 4.58
CA LEU A 911 24.29 40.89 5.28
C LEU A 911 24.14 40.24 6.67
N LYS A 912 22.97 40.41 7.31
CA LYS A 912 22.59 39.76 8.57
C LYS A 912 22.48 38.22 8.44
N GLY A 913 21.80 37.71 7.41
CA GLY A 913 21.68 36.26 7.19
C GLY A 913 23.01 35.60 6.82
N HIS A 914 23.88 36.31 6.11
CA HIS A 914 25.24 35.86 5.84
C HIS A 914 26.07 35.75 7.12
N VAL A 915 26.01 36.77 7.99
CA VAL A 915 26.71 36.80 9.28
C VAL A 915 26.19 35.71 10.23
N GLU A 916 24.87 35.54 10.36
CA GLU A 916 24.27 34.49 11.20
C GLU A 916 24.61 33.07 10.71
N SER A 917 24.67 32.84 9.39
CA SER A 917 25.07 31.54 8.85
C SER A 917 26.56 31.23 9.08
N LEU A 918 27.43 32.24 8.97
CA LEU A 918 28.87 32.14 9.24
C LEU A 918 29.15 31.89 10.73
N ILE A 919 28.37 32.50 11.62
CA ILE A 919 28.47 32.32 13.07
C ILE A 919 27.97 30.93 13.48
N ARG A 920 26.86 30.44 12.88
CA ARG A 920 26.39 29.06 13.09
C ARG A 920 27.35 28.00 12.54
N LEU A 921 27.98 28.27 11.39
CA LEU A 921 29.03 27.38 10.83
C LEU A 921 30.29 27.33 11.69
N LYS A 922 30.57 28.38 12.47
CA LYS A 922 31.72 28.45 13.39
C LYS A 922 31.42 28.11 14.85
N GLY A 923 30.15 27.83 15.20
CA GLY A 923 29.75 27.37 16.54
C GLY A 923 29.91 28.40 17.66
N LEU A 924 29.72 29.69 17.38
CA LEU A 924 29.78 30.77 18.38
C LEU A 924 28.38 31.19 18.87
N ASP A 925 28.27 31.52 20.16
CA ASP A 925 27.01 31.82 20.85
C ASP A 925 26.48 33.25 20.55
N ILE A 926 25.17 33.40 20.39
CA ILE A 926 24.52 34.56 19.71
C ILE A 926 24.02 35.64 20.69
N ASP A 927 24.01 35.36 21.99
CA ASP A 927 23.37 36.22 23.00
C ASP A 927 24.01 37.61 23.25
N PRO A 928 25.29 37.91 23.01
CA PRO A 928 25.84 39.22 23.41
C PRO A 928 25.55 40.38 22.45
N ILE A 929 24.98 40.14 21.26
CA ILE A 929 24.88 41.18 20.21
C ILE A 929 23.57 42.00 20.30
N GLN A 930 22.52 41.49 20.96
CA GLN A 930 21.21 42.16 21.04
C GLN A 930 21.21 43.48 21.84
N GLN A 931 22.26 43.82 22.59
CA GLN A 931 22.28 45.02 23.44
C GLN A 931 22.84 46.30 22.80
N SER A 932 23.34 46.29 21.56
CA SER A 932 24.20 47.40 21.07
C SER A 932 23.68 48.26 19.92
N TYR A 933 22.40 48.18 19.51
CA TYR A 933 21.85 49.10 18.50
C TYR A 933 20.44 49.58 18.84
N SER A 934 20.37 50.68 19.60
CA SER A 934 19.24 51.62 19.59
C SER A 934 19.81 53.03 19.37
N VAL A 935 19.66 53.55 18.15
CA VAL A 935 19.49 54.97 17.80
C VAL A 935 18.58 55.03 16.59
#